data_AF-A0A8D8QL25-F1
#
_entry.id   AF-A0A8D8QL25-F1
#
_cell.length_a   1.000
_cell.length_b   1.000
_cell.length_c   1.000
_cell.angle_alpha   90.00
_cell.angle_beta   90.00
_cell.angle_gamma   90.00
#
_symmetry.space_group_name_H-M   'P 1'
#
loop_
_entity.id
_entity.type
_entity.pdbx_description
1 polymer ?
#
loop_
_entity_poly.entity_id
_entity_poly.type
_entity_poly.pdbx_seq_one_letter_code
_entity_poly.pdbx_strand_id
1 'polypeptide(L)'
;MALTLWVSSLCLLGVAGWSLADVNCSAGARPPMTVLGPEVAIPGQISAVQVTLHDTLEHNVTLIFSCPKTSNSEPLAQNTVKIQEHGTITLAIPCQVSGLCLLETLLDCPLPLLEAESRANCSGLVSAPVRVVGSVRDVIIRPAAGHYHPGDELSFWVLALDRDLRIASDVLANIYVRDPSGIKVKLWEQILFTTGGAKQYSLSLSPYARFGLWTLEVVIEGEIFSRQVNVSSQTFSTNQKIAIAQRHYVELRFMSEMKKSYKPGLPFVGMIESVSSEKSIRVRVKVLDDITAIYSQDIEMVKGEGMFVVPAIISDSDHIVIQAELVSVDGKEIDSHYILAKEVIKKWTSPSDCYLLIEGIQHTLEPQQPVHATVISSCPCTERLHYMVVTEGHVTSWSKDGRHEMTGMIVGQTIFENSTSTSVCKFNFTFSVDSTMAPVSNLVVYYVDQNQTVVADLASFRVNLSNNKISTVFDSSKQYAPDEKIEMQIFVEHESTVCLIGGREGDGYFEHRFPYKELDLSQAGVSLFDSAPCSSVPAHHPKHRHHHYSVFPDVAMDTTWLWRCFNYTKDMSSRKLKISAPSRGGRYYLRSLVLSSTSSGLRYSEPADLTVFSPLNVEFTLPEIIRVGEVLQVDVKVENNVNDCVDVSAILTLNGGALFFGTNQAYIGEKLRLGPQGATSIVVKFVSSTPGYNNFTAEVSGYISDSCQAQKNPHGDNLQPEWSQESLGTFVHMSSLLVMAEGQIKTRTESAYFCANEQFVTIPASDNRYKWIPAPRNKDGVFVTITSSSDVTIVLSGKPKTSPQMYTITLGLSKSWITRGKHAHGVYLTHISVPNLLSSDKPSVFWLTWDSGLLTVGRQWEPHNQTLLQWPLDKKFKVNNLGFKADFEHKAQFRVWNYNEEAGFSQVLHLDVPHSILPGTERGLLLLAGGLAIPSYLPLYYPVRSSGPSLGAPTHPLRQLPRALAEHTSLSTLVSSFAPILLLDVDPSLSEYKTDLLKHIEQNLQTLFQYKLQADFSFGDHYNKSSLWMTLSVLELFTDIQSYVGIDPEIYTSIKRTVQNHQTPDGSFTDPNVADLYVDVEITAFALSVLVQVGVDNDYDTGVISRARTYLEQQDLANISDSFTLSIVSYALVRTNSQVVEEWLSKLNALSVNEEGDFGWQRGDGGGGGGGVVGERGEGR
;
A
#
# COMPACT_ATOMS: atom_id res chain seq x y z
N MET A 1 43.94 -12.66 17.07
CA MET A 1 44.60 -13.22 15.85
C MET A 1 43.58 -14.09 15.13
N ALA A 2 42.69 -13.46 14.36
CA ALA A 2 41.72 -14.04 13.41
C ALA A 2 40.78 -12.88 13.00
N LEU A 3 41.30 -11.99 12.16
CA LEU A 3 40.61 -10.81 11.65
C LEU A 3 41.08 -10.67 10.20
N THR A 4 40.81 -11.70 9.37
CA THR A 4 41.32 -11.84 7.99
C THR A 4 40.56 -12.85 7.11
N LEU A 5 39.28 -13.18 7.37
CA LEU A 5 38.54 -14.16 6.53
C LEU A 5 37.06 -13.79 6.25
N TRP A 6 36.75 -12.51 6.01
CA TRP A 6 35.38 -12.05 5.68
C TRP A 6 35.26 -11.21 4.39
N VAL A 7 36.17 -11.42 3.42
CA VAL A 7 36.19 -10.63 2.15
C VAL A 7 36.02 -11.49 0.88
N SER A 8 35.62 -12.77 0.94
CA SER A 8 35.72 -13.66 -0.24
C SER A 8 34.49 -14.49 -0.64
N SER A 9 33.24 -14.05 -0.42
CA SER A 9 32.06 -14.80 -0.93
C SER A 9 30.87 -13.97 -1.44
N LEU A 10 31.10 -12.75 -1.95
CA LEU A 10 30.07 -11.96 -2.67
C LEU A 10 30.57 -11.49 -4.05
N CYS A 11 31.21 -12.38 -4.79
CA CYS A 11 31.63 -12.17 -6.18
C CYS A 11 31.36 -13.42 -7.04
N LEU A 12 30.10 -13.88 -7.07
CA LEU A 12 29.65 -14.91 -8.02
C LEU A 12 28.20 -14.63 -8.47
N LEU A 13 27.96 -13.44 -9.02
CA LEU A 13 26.93 -13.19 -10.03
C LEU A 13 27.61 -12.39 -11.13
N GLY A 14 27.67 -13.00 -12.32
CA GLY A 14 28.56 -12.64 -13.41
C GLY A 14 28.44 -11.18 -13.86
N VAL A 15 29.46 -10.40 -13.51
CA VAL A 15 29.87 -9.26 -14.32
C VAL A 15 30.66 -9.85 -15.47
N ALA A 16 30.08 -9.90 -16.66
CA ALA A 16 30.84 -10.11 -17.88
C ALA A 16 31.83 -8.94 -18.00
N GLY A 17 33.05 -9.16 -17.54
CA GLY A 17 34.16 -8.25 -17.72
C GLY A 17 34.44 -8.13 -19.21
N TRP A 18 34.12 -6.97 -19.79
CA TRP A 18 34.69 -6.61 -21.06
C TRP A 18 36.16 -6.30 -20.83
N SER A 19 37.01 -7.18 -21.35
CA SER A 19 38.37 -6.83 -21.75
C SER A 19 38.24 -5.72 -22.80
N LEU A 20 38.35 -4.46 -22.38
CA LEU A 20 38.72 -3.38 -23.28
C LEU A 20 40.03 -3.81 -23.94
N ALA A 21 40.01 -4.02 -25.25
CA ALA A 21 41.23 -4.20 -26.01
C ALA A 21 42.16 -3.03 -25.70
N ASP A 22 43.42 -3.34 -25.34
CA ASP A 22 44.48 -2.37 -25.14
C ASP A 22 44.63 -1.49 -26.39
N VAL A 23 43.95 -0.35 -26.41
CA VAL A 23 44.23 0.72 -27.36
C VAL A 23 45.47 1.41 -26.85
N ASN A 24 46.58 1.14 -27.52
CA ASN A 24 47.88 1.72 -27.26
C ASN A 24 47.82 3.24 -27.50
N CYS A 25 47.57 4.03 -26.45
CA CYS A 25 47.50 5.49 -26.55
C CYS A 25 48.89 6.09 -26.79
N SER A 26 49.15 6.52 -28.02
CA SER A 26 50.26 7.40 -28.34
C SER A 26 50.03 8.79 -27.73
N ALA A 27 51.02 9.29 -26.98
CA ALA A 27 51.01 10.62 -26.39
C ALA A 27 50.90 11.73 -27.46
N GLY A 28 50.03 12.73 -27.24
CA GLY A 28 50.31 14.08 -27.74
C GLY A 28 49.19 14.98 -28.27
N ALA A 29 47.92 14.56 -28.39
CA ALA A 29 46.86 15.46 -28.91
C ALA A 29 45.65 15.51 -27.97
N ARG A 30 45.28 16.73 -27.53
CA ARG A 30 43.96 17.00 -26.96
C ARG A 30 42.90 16.73 -28.03
N PRO A 31 41.68 16.28 -27.66
CA PRO A 31 40.61 16.05 -28.64
C PRO A 31 40.31 17.31 -29.45
N PRO A 32 39.82 17.15 -30.69
CA PRO A 32 39.37 18.27 -31.52
C PRO A 32 37.98 18.80 -31.12
N MET A 33 37.31 18.25 -30.10
CA MET A 33 35.94 18.63 -29.74
C MET A 33 35.63 18.53 -28.25
N THR A 34 34.71 19.38 -27.80
CA THR A 34 34.06 19.37 -26.49
C THR A 34 32.57 19.09 -26.67
N VAL A 35 32.02 18.14 -25.91
CA VAL A 35 30.60 17.75 -26.01
C VAL A 35 29.89 18.04 -24.70
N LEU A 36 28.76 18.75 -24.77
CA LEU A 36 27.89 19.02 -23.64
C LEU A 36 26.54 18.31 -23.90
N GLY A 37 26.19 17.36 -23.04
CA GLY A 37 25.04 16.48 -23.26
C GLY A 37 24.21 16.22 -21.99
N PRO A 38 22.97 15.73 -22.15
CA PRO A 38 22.11 15.38 -21.02
C PRO A 38 22.61 14.12 -20.31
N GLU A 39 22.43 14.07 -18.98
CA GLU A 39 22.61 12.84 -18.21
C GLU A 39 21.42 11.87 -18.34
N VAL A 40 20.26 12.39 -18.75
CA VAL A 40 19.00 11.65 -18.84
C VAL A 40 18.41 11.70 -20.26
N ALA A 41 18.02 10.53 -20.77
CA ALA A 41 17.30 10.38 -22.03
C ALA A 41 15.88 9.86 -21.77
N ILE A 42 14.90 10.38 -22.51
CA ILE A 42 13.51 9.97 -22.43
C ILE A 42 13.14 9.19 -23.70
N PRO A 43 12.65 7.93 -23.60
CA PRO A 43 12.18 7.15 -24.73
C PRO A 43 11.12 7.88 -25.56
N GLY A 44 11.22 7.82 -26.89
CA GLY A 44 10.28 8.46 -27.81
C GLY A 44 10.42 9.98 -27.95
N GLN A 45 11.26 10.62 -27.14
CA GLN A 45 11.53 12.05 -27.23
C GLN A 45 12.86 12.36 -27.93
N ILE A 46 12.99 13.60 -28.39
CA ILE A 46 14.21 14.12 -28.99
C ILE A 46 15.10 14.65 -27.85
N SER A 47 16.36 14.23 -27.84
CA SER A 47 17.40 14.83 -27.00
C SER A 47 18.35 15.65 -27.87
N ALA A 48 18.85 16.76 -27.33
CA ALA A 48 19.81 17.63 -28.01
C ALA A 48 21.16 17.57 -27.31
N VAL A 49 22.23 17.54 -28.11
CA VAL A 49 23.63 17.49 -27.65
C VAL A 49 24.36 18.64 -28.33
N GLN A 50 25.03 19.47 -27.55
CA GLN A 50 25.78 20.60 -28.09
C GLN A 50 27.25 20.21 -28.23
N VAL A 51 27.81 20.45 -29.41
CA VAL A 51 29.18 20.09 -29.77
C VAL A 51 29.93 21.36 -30.16
N THR A 52 31.12 21.52 -29.58
CA THR A 52 32.08 22.57 -29.90
C THR A 52 33.30 21.92 -30.53
N LEU A 53 33.65 22.30 -31.75
CA LEU A 53 34.88 21.94 -32.43
C LEU A 53 35.97 22.97 -32.09
N HIS A 54 37.20 22.51 -31.90
CA HIS A 54 38.35 23.37 -31.56
C HIS A 54 39.13 23.86 -32.79
N ASP A 55 38.67 23.49 -33.99
CA ASP A 55 39.18 23.98 -35.27
C ASP A 55 38.11 24.77 -36.03
N THR A 56 38.57 25.48 -37.06
CA THR A 56 37.73 26.33 -37.91
C THR A 56 37.22 25.61 -39.16
N LEU A 57 37.54 24.31 -39.29
CA LEU A 57 37.16 23.46 -40.41
C LEU A 57 35.73 22.93 -40.24
N GLU A 58 35.06 22.65 -41.36
CA GLU A 58 33.78 21.96 -41.35
C GLU A 58 34.01 20.46 -41.20
N HIS A 59 33.44 19.86 -40.14
CA HIS A 59 33.50 18.43 -39.88
C HIS A 59 32.12 17.78 -39.94
N ASN A 60 32.06 16.52 -40.39
CA ASN A 60 30.86 15.71 -40.28
C ASN A 60 30.82 15.07 -38.89
N VAL A 61 29.98 15.58 -37.99
CA VAL A 61 29.84 15.04 -36.63
C VAL A 61 28.67 14.06 -36.60
N THR A 62 28.94 12.83 -36.18
CA THR A 62 27.93 11.77 -36.05
C THR A 62 27.69 11.45 -34.57
N LEU A 63 26.43 11.49 -34.16
CA LEU A 63 25.98 11.11 -32.83
C LEU A 63 25.33 9.74 -32.90
N ILE A 64 25.77 8.80 -32.06
CA ILE A 64 25.29 7.43 -31.99
C ILE A 64 24.78 7.14 -30.58
N PHE A 65 23.64 6.45 -30.49
CA PHE A 65 23.10 5.93 -29.24
C PHE A 65 23.08 4.41 -29.24
N SER A 66 23.67 3.80 -28.21
CA SER A 66 23.81 2.35 -28.08
C SER A 66 23.51 1.89 -26.64
N CYS A 67 22.91 0.71 -26.47
CA CYS A 67 22.57 0.16 -25.16
C CYS A 67 23.11 -1.27 -25.02
N PRO A 68 23.62 -1.68 -23.84
CA PRO A 68 24.30 -2.97 -23.65
C PRO A 68 23.39 -4.21 -23.68
N LYS A 69 22.06 -4.04 -23.63
CA LYS A 69 21.11 -5.16 -23.55
C LYS A 69 20.68 -5.74 -24.91
N THR A 70 21.05 -5.12 -26.04
CA THR A 70 20.75 -5.65 -27.36
C THR A 70 21.86 -6.59 -27.83
N SER A 71 21.47 -7.80 -28.26
CA SER A 71 22.38 -8.93 -28.57
C SER A 71 23.40 -8.66 -29.67
N ASN A 72 23.22 -7.60 -30.45
CA ASN A 72 24.23 -7.02 -31.34
C ASN A 72 24.48 -5.58 -30.85
N SER A 73 25.74 -5.16 -30.72
CA SER A 73 26.17 -3.80 -30.41
C SER A 73 25.89 -2.79 -31.54
N GLU A 74 24.75 -2.96 -32.22
CA GLU A 74 24.30 -2.12 -33.32
C GLU A 74 23.79 -0.76 -32.77
N PRO A 75 24.06 0.34 -33.50
CA PRO A 75 23.56 1.65 -33.13
C PRO A 75 22.02 1.68 -33.19
N LEU A 76 21.36 2.04 -32.09
CA LEU A 76 19.90 2.07 -31.97
C LEU A 76 19.30 3.35 -32.58
N ALA A 77 20.07 4.43 -32.55
CA ALA A 77 19.76 5.67 -33.25
C ALA A 77 21.08 6.35 -33.65
N GLN A 78 21.08 7.00 -34.81
CA GLN A 78 22.20 7.81 -35.27
C GLN A 78 21.73 9.06 -36.00
N ASN A 79 22.48 10.15 -35.89
CA ASN A 79 22.28 11.35 -36.69
C ASN A 79 23.63 12.01 -37.03
N THR A 80 23.82 12.45 -38.27
CA THR A 80 25.05 13.11 -38.73
C THR A 80 24.74 14.52 -39.21
N VAL A 81 25.46 15.50 -38.66
CA VAL A 81 25.29 16.93 -38.98
C VAL A 81 26.66 17.54 -39.30
N LYS A 82 26.69 18.44 -40.29
CA LYS A 82 27.87 19.26 -40.58
C LYS A 82 27.96 20.41 -39.61
N ILE A 83 29.07 20.53 -38.91
CA ILE A 83 29.30 21.56 -37.88
C ILE A 83 30.59 22.31 -38.19
N GLN A 84 30.56 23.63 -38.04
CA GLN A 84 31.72 24.52 -38.10
C GLN A 84 31.80 25.27 -36.77
N GLU A 85 32.91 25.14 -36.03
CA GLU A 85 33.14 25.69 -34.67
C GLU A 85 32.14 25.21 -33.60
N HIS A 86 30.84 25.40 -33.77
CA HIS A 86 29.81 24.98 -32.81
C HIS A 86 28.54 24.52 -33.52
N GLY A 87 27.85 23.53 -32.95
CA GLY A 87 26.57 23.06 -33.49
C GLY A 87 25.79 22.20 -32.50
N THR A 88 24.51 22.02 -32.79
CA THR A 88 23.62 21.16 -32.00
C THR A 88 23.20 19.96 -32.82
N ILE A 89 23.35 18.76 -32.26
CA ILE A 89 22.90 17.51 -32.86
C ILE A 89 21.70 17.01 -32.08
N THR A 90 20.61 16.71 -32.78
CA THR A 90 19.41 16.14 -32.18
C THR A 90 19.33 14.64 -32.46
N LEU A 91 18.82 13.88 -31.50
CA LEU A 91 18.65 12.44 -31.65
C LEU A 91 17.29 12.01 -31.10
N ALA A 92 16.51 11.30 -31.89
CA ALA A 92 15.27 10.67 -31.44
C ALA A 92 15.62 9.38 -30.68
N ILE A 93 15.27 9.32 -29.40
CA ILE A 93 15.52 8.15 -28.57
C ILE A 93 14.43 7.10 -28.86
N PRO A 94 14.78 5.84 -29.16
CA PRO A 94 13.79 4.80 -29.42
C PRO A 94 12.83 4.57 -28.24
N CYS A 95 11.59 4.13 -28.49
CA CYS A 95 10.62 3.90 -27.41
C CYS A 95 10.88 2.64 -26.57
N GLN A 96 11.70 1.70 -27.07
CA GLN A 96 11.87 0.35 -26.48
C GLN A 96 13.19 0.19 -25.68
N VAL A 97 13.81 1.28 -25.24
CA VAL A 97 15.07 1.26 -24.49
C VAL A 97 14.86 1.58 -23.01
N SER A 98 15.65 0.95 -22.14
CA SER A 98 15.64 1.20 -20.69
C SER A 98 17.01 0.91 -20.07
N GLY A 99 17.32 1.59 -18.97
CA GLY A 99 18.56 1.40 -18.22
C GLY A 99 19.69 2.35 -18.65
N LEU A 100 20.95 1.93 -18.43
CA LEU A 100 22.13 2.73 -18.78
C LEU A 100 22.55 2.46 -20.22
N CYS A 101 22.63 3.53 -21.01
CA CYS A 101 23.06 3.51 -22.42
C CYS A 101 24.26 4.44 -22.64
N LEU A 102 24.88 4.35 -23.80
CA LEU A 102 26.03 5.15 -24.20
C LEU A 102 25.68 6.02 -25.40
N LEU A 103 26.04 7.29 -25.29
CA LEU A 103 25.97 8.29 -26.32
C LEU A 103 27.39 8.56 -26.82
N GLU A 104 27.66 8.27 -28.08
CA GLU A 104 28.97 8.43 -28.70
C GLU A 104 28.93 9.53 -29.76
N THR A 105 29.86 10.47 -29.67
CA THR A 105 30.07 11.51 -30.67
C THR A 105 31.35 11.22 -31.43
N LEU A 106 31.27 11.17 -32.76
CA LEU A 106 32.35 10.81 -33.67
C LEU A 106 32.55 11.88 -34.75
N LEU A 107 33.78 12.10 -35.24
CA LEU A 107 34.06 12.99 -36.38
C LEU A 107 34.46 12.22 -37.64
N ASP A 108 34.06 12.78 -38.79
CA ASP A 108 34.44 12.41 -40.16
C ASP A 108 34.43 10.91 -40.46
N CYS A 109 33.42 10.22 -39.93
CA CYS A 109 33.25 8.81 -40.17
C CYS A 109 32.82 8.49 -41.62
N PRO A 110 33.39 7.46 -42.26
CA PRO A 110 32.85 6.93 -43.51
C PRO A 110 31.49 6.27 -43.25
N LEU A 111 30.41 6.85 -43.78
CA LEU A 111 29.07 6.26 -43.73
C LEU A 111 28.96 5.13 -44.77
N PRO A 112 28.29 3.98 -44.48
CA PRO A 112 27.49 3.69 -43.28
C PRO A 112 28.28 3.04 -42.12
N LEU A 113 27.97 3.46 -40.88
CA LEU A 113 28.64 3.06 -39.63
C LEU A 113 28.17 1.73 -39.01
N LEU A 114 27.56 0.85 -39.83
CA LEU A 114 26.97 -0.42 -39.36
C LEU A 114 28.03 -1.47 -39.00
N GLU A 115 29.28 -1.32 -39.47
CA GLU A 115 30.37 -2.28 -39.28
C GLU A 115 31.42 -1.76 -38.28
N ALA A 116 31.86 -2.59 -37.33
CA ALA A 116 32.82 -2.18 -36.30
C ALA A 116 34.16 -1.66 -36.86
N GLU A 117 34.59 -2.13 -38.03
CA GLU A 117 35.79 -1.67 -38.73
C GLU A 117 35.66 -0.23 -39.24
N SER A 118 34.45 0.20 -39.64
CA SER A 118 34.19 1.58 -40.08
C SER A 118 34.25 2.59 -38.92
N ARG A 119 33.93 2.16 -37.70
CA ARG A 119 33.99 2.95 -36.45
C ARG A 119 35.43 3.23 -36.01
N ALA A 120 36.38 2.36 -36.37
CA ALA A 120 37.81 2.50 -36.04
C ALA A 120 38.54 3.56 -36.89
N ASN A 121 37.98 3.95 -38.04
CA ASN A 121 38.53 4.97 -38.94
C ASN A 121 37.98 6.38 -38.70
N CYS A 122 37.13 6.58 -37.68
CA CYS A 122 36.63 7.90 -37.30
C CYS A 122 37.71 8.72 -36.58
N SER A 123 37.78 10.01 -36.84
CA SER A 123 38.60 10.94 -36.06
C SER A 123 37.85 11.32 -34.78
N GLY A 124 38.50 11.26 -33.61
CA GLY A 124 37.95 11.70 -32.32
C GLY A 124 36.69 10.95 -31.82
N LEU A 125 36.78 10.32 -30.65
CA LEU A 125 35.65 9.66 -29.98
C LEU A 125 35.41 10.30 -28.60
N VAL A 126 34.19 10.77 -28.37
CA VAL A 126 33.72 11.18 -27.03
C VAL A 126 32.53 10.30 -26.66
N SER A 127 32.64 9.58 -25.54
CA SER A 127 31.60 8.68 -25.03
C SER A 127 31.00 9.20 -23.73
N ALA A 128 29.67 9.23 -23.66
CA ALA A 128 28.88 9.75 -22.56
C ALA A 128 27.87 8.70 -22.05
N PRO A 129 27.91 8.30 -20.76
CA PRO A 129 26.86 7.47 -20.19
C PRO A 129 25.57 8.29 -20.01
N VAL A 130 24.44 7.74 -20.46
CA VAL A 130 23.12 8.37 -20.35
C VAL A 130 22.14 7.40 -19.71
N ARG A 131 21.38 7.87 -18.72
CA ARG A 131 20.34 7.08 -18.06
C ARG A 131 19.02 7.24 -18.80
N VAL A 132 18.48 6.14 -19.32
CA VAL A 132 17.14 6.13 -19.91
C VAL A 132 16.11 5.97 -18.80
N VAL A 133 15.24 6.97 -18.65
CA VAL A 133 14.14 6.98 -17.66
C VAL A 133 12.85 6.38 -18.23
N GLY A 134 11.96 5.96 -17.33
CA GLY A 134 10.63 5.46 -17.70
C GLY A 134 9.72 6.51 -18.35
N SER A 135 8.63 6.02 -18.95
CA SER A 135 7.57 6.77 -19.62
C SER A 135 6.77 7.65 -18.67
N VAL A 136 6.64 7.23 -17.40
CA VAL A 136 5.98 7.98 -16.33
C VAL A 136 6.95 8.99 -15.73
N ARG A 137 6.48 10.22 -15.58
CA ARG A 137 7.23 11.32 -14.98
C ARG A 137 6.97 11.45 -13.50
N ASP A 138 5.71 11.44 -13.13
CA ASP A 138 5.25 11.72 -11.77
C ASP A 138 3.98 10.94 -11.45
N VAL A 139 3.77 10.64 -10.17
CA VAL A 139 2.58 9.94 -9.69
C VAL A 139 2.03 10.69 -8.49
N ILE A 140 0.86 11.28 -8.67
CA ILE A 140 0.16 11.98 -7.59
C ILE A 140 -0.52 10.95 -6.70
N ILE A 141 0.00 10.76 -5.49
CA ILE A 141 -0.56 9.91 -4.43
C ILE A 141 -1.23 10.81 -3.39
N ARG A 142 -2.56 10.76 -3.31
CA ARG A 142 -3.33 11.59 -2.39
C ARG A 142 -4.06 10.75 -1.35
N PRO A 143 -3.68 10.79 -0.07
CA PRO A 143 -4.44 10.14 0.98
C PRO A 143 -5.74 10.91 1.31
N ALA A 144 -6.74 10.20 1.83
CA ALA A 144 -8.00 10.79 2.30
C ALA A 144 -7.82 11.66 3.55
N ALA A 145 -6.82 11.36 4.39
CA ALA A 145 -6.43 12.18 5.52
C ALA A 145 -4.90 12.20 5.68
N GLY A 146 -4.35 13.25 6.31
CA GLY A 146 -2.95 13.27 6.72
C GLY A 146 -2.66 12.37 7.94
N HIS A 147 -3.71 12.07 8.70
CA HIS A 147 -3.68 11.38 9.98
C HIS A 147 -4.77 10.30 10.02
N TYR A 148 -4.42 9.11 10.51
CA TYR A 148 -5.36 8.00 10.72
C TYR A 148 -5.17 7.41 12.12
N HIS A 149 -6.24 6.83 12.64
CA HIS A 149 -6.23 6.03 13.86
C HIS A 149 -6.18 4.53 13.52
N PRO A 150 -5.68 3.68 14.43
CA PRO A 150 -5.87 2.23 14.29
C PRO A 150 -7.36 1.88 14.14
N GLY A 151 -7.67 0.95 13.24
CA GLY A 151 -9.04 0.59 12.89
C GLY A 151 -9.67 1.45 11.79
N ASP A 152 -9.10 2.61 11.44
CA ASP A 152 -9.61 3.44 10.34
C ASP A 152 -9.41 2.76 8.97
N GLU A 153 -10.22 3.15 7.98
CA GLU A 153 -9.99 2.77 6.58
C GLU A 153 -9.05 3.77 5.91
N LEU A 154 -7.80 3.35 5.69
CA LEU A 154 -6.83 4.13 4.93
C LEU A 154 -7.20 4.05 3.45
N SER A 155 -7.69 5.15 2.90
CA SER A 155 -7.97 5.29 1.46
C SER A 155 -7.14 6.39 0.82
N PHE A 156 -6.75 6.17 -0.44
CA PHE A 156 -5.93 7.10 -1.20
C PHE A 156 -6.20 6.99 -2.70
N TRP A 157 -5.94 8.07 -3.43
CA TRP A 157 -6.05 8.13 -4.89
C TRP A 157 -4.66 8.17 -5.53
N VAL A 158 -4.53 7.50 -6.68
CA VAL A 158 -3.31 7.48 -7.47
C VAL A 158 -3.62 7.93 -8.89
N LEU A 159 -2.87 8.93 -9.37
CA LEU A 159 -2.89 9.44 -10.75
C LEU A 159 -1.48 9.50 -11.30
N ALA A 160 -1.19 8.70 -12.33
CA ALA A 160 0.10 8.71 -13.01
C ALA A 160 0.11 9.70 -14.18
N LEU A 161 1.19 10.45 -14.31
CA LEU A 161 1.42 11.44 -15.37
C LEU A 161 2.63 11.03 -16.23
N ASP A 162 2.49 11.15 -17.54
CA ASP A 162 3.61 10.95 -18.48
C ASP A 162 4.57 12.17 -18.51
N ARG A 163 5.63 12.07 -19.29
CA ARG A 163 6.65 13.12 -19.46
C ARG A 163 6.13 14.41 -20.08
N ASP A 164 5.02 14.33 -20.83
CA ASP A 164 4.33 15.48 -21.41
C ASP A 164 3.25 16.03 -20.47
N LEU A 165 3.19 15.55 -19.22
CA LEU A 165 2.21 15.91 -18.19
C LEU A 165 0.76 15.57 -18.58
N ARG A 166 0.55 14.50 -19.33
CA ARG A 166 -0.76 13.91 -19.63
C ARG A 166 -1.01 12.69 -18.75
N ILE A 167 -2.23 12.15 -18.73
CA ILE A 167 -2.51 10.92 -17.99
C ILE A 167 -1.72 9.78 -18.65
N ALA A 168 -0.86 9.12 -17.88
CA ALA A 168 -0.14 7.95 -18.37
C ALA A 168 -1.13 6.81 -18.69
N SER A 169 -1.06 6.27 -19.90
CA SER A 169 -1.89 5.16 -20.37
C SER A 169 -1.04 3.97 -20.78
N ASP A 170 -1.60 2.76 -20.65
CA ASP A 170 -0.97 1.50 -21.05
C ASP A 170 0.29 1.15 -20.26
N VAL A 171 0.40 1.67 -19.03
CA VAL A 171 1.51 1.40 -18.11
C VAL A 171 1.04 0.49 -16.98
N LEU A 172 1.87 -0.52 -16.67
CA LEU A 172 1.67 -1.43 -15.53
C LEU A 172 2.34 -0.86 -14.28
N ALA A 173 1.60 -0.90 -13.18
CA ALA A 173 2.07 -0.42 -11.89
C ALA A 173 1.80 -1.43 -10.79
N ASN A 174 2.70 -1.44 -9.80
CA ASN A 174 2.49 -2.13 -8.54
C ASN A 174 2.34 -1.10 -7.43
N ILE A 175 1.34 -1.25 -6.58
CA ILE A 175 1.07 -0.35 -5.47
C ILE A 175 1.25 -1.12 -4.17
N TYR A 176 1.95 -0.53 -3.22
CA TYR A 176 2.24 -1.13 -1.93
C TYR A 176 1.92 -0.16 -0.79
N VAL A 177 1.41 -0.67 0.32
CA VAL A 177 1.36 0.06 1.60
C VAL A 177 2.40 -0.56 2.52
N ARG A 178 3.34 0.26 2.99
CA ARG A 178 4.34 -0.14 3.98
C ARG A 178 4.02 0.38 5.36
N ASP A 179 4.20 -0.49 6.34
CA ASP A 179 4.16 -0.11 7.74
C ASP A 179 5.44 0.66 8.15
N PRO A 180 5.51 1.21 9.37
CA PRO A 180 6.69 1.93 9.87
C PRO A 180 7.95 1.05 9.99
N SER A 181 7.83 -0.28 9.92
CA SER A 181 8.97 -1.21 9.90
C SER A 181 9.49 -1.51 8.49
N GLY A 182 8.83 -0.99 7.46
CA GLY A 182 9.18 -1.17 6.05
C GLY A 182 8.54 -2.40 5.39
N ILE A 183 7.67 -3.13 6.09
CA ILE A 183 6.97 -4.32 5.60
C ILE A 183 5.81 -3.91 4.70
N LYS A 184 5.70 -4.50 3.50
CA LYS A 184 4.54 -4.33 2.61
C LYS A 184 3.35 -5.09 3.20
N VAL A 185 2.38 -4.39 3.78
CA VAL A 185 1.20 -5.01 4.41
C VAL A 185 0.05 -5.24 3.42
N LYS A 186 0.05 -4.50 2.31
CA LYS A 186 -0.95 -4.61 1.25
C LYS A 186 -0.29 -4.36 -0.09
N LEU A 187 -0.59 -5.23 -1.05
CA LEU A 187 0.01 -5.22 -2.38
C LEU A 187 -1.10 -5.29 -3.43
N TRP A 188 -0.99 -4.44 -4.45
CA TRP A 188 -1.76 -4.54 -5.67
C TRP A 188 -0.78 -4.61 -6.84
N GLU A 189 -0.76 -5.73 -7.56
CA GLU A 189 0.22 -6.00 -8.61
C GLU A 189 -0.41 -5.94 -10.01
N GLN A 190 0.40 -5.61 -11.01
CA GLN A 190 0.01 -5.59 -12.42
C GLN A 190 -1.22 -4.73 -12.72
N ILE A 191 -1.35 -3.60 -12.02
CA ILE A 191 -2.44 -2.66 -12.25
C ILE A 191 -2.17 -1.91 -13.55
N LEU A 192 -3.09 -2.04 -14.51
CA LEU A 192 -3.06 -1.23 -15.71
C LEU A 192 -3.65 0.16 -15.45
N PHE A 193 -2.84 1.20 -15.64
CA PHE A 193 -3.33 2.57 -15.70
C PHE A 193 -3.97 2.82 -17.07
N THR A 194 -5.27 3.11 -17.05
CA THR A 194 -6.06 3.45 -18.24
C THR A 194 -6.42 4.94 -18.19
N THR A 195 -6.85 5.50 -19.32
CA THR A 195 -7.20 6.93 -19.50
C THR A 195 -8.37 7.45 -18.63
N GLY A 196 -8.85 6.68 -17.66
CA GLY A 196 -10.00 6.99 -16.80
C GLY A 196 -9.71 7.92 -15.61
N GLY A 197 -8.52 8.50 -15.51
CA GLY A 197 -8.13 9.38 -14.41
C GLY A 197 -7.68 8.62 -13.15
N ALA A 198 -7.79 9.27 -11.98
CA ALA A 198 -7.26 8.72 -10.75
C ALA A 198 -8.10 7.53 -10.23
N LYS A 199 -7.42 6.49 -9.76
CA LYS A 199 -8.05 5.31 -9.12
C LYS A 199 -7.92 5.38 -7.61
N GLN A 200 -8.98 4.98 -6.90
CA GLN A 200 -8.98 4.89 -5.44
C GLN A 200 -8.56 3.49 -4.99
N TYR A 201 -7.74 3.44 -3.95
CA TYR A 201 -7.31 2.24 -3.24
C TYR A 201 -7.65 2.39 -1.76
N SER A 202 -7.99 1.29 -1.10
CA SER A 202 -8.24 1.29 0.34
C SER A 202 -7.68 0.06 1.04
N LEU A 203 -7.29 0.26 2.29
CA LEU A 203 -6.80 -0.73 3.23
C LEU A 203 -7.48 -0.47 4.58
N SER A 204 -8.15 -1.48 5.14
CA SER A 204 -8.64 -1.39 6.52
C SER A 204 -7.47 -1.58 7.49
N LEU A 205 -7.16 -0.56 8.29
CA LEU A 205 -6.13 -0.69 9.31
C LEU A 205 -6.60 -1.66 10.39
N SER A 206 -5.68 -2.45 10.91
CA SER A 206 -5.95 -3.24 12.12
C SER A 206 -6.24 -2.29 13.30
N PRO A 207 -7.16 -2.63 14.22
CA PRO A 207 -7.28 -1.95 15.51
C PRO A 207 -5.96 -1.90 16.30
N TYR A 208 -5.02 -2.79 15.97
CA TYR A 208 -3.69 -2.87 16.56
C TYR A 208 -2.60 -2.31 15.66
N ALA A 209 -2.94 -1.65 14.55
CA ALA A 209 -1.96 -1.15 13.58
C ALA A 209 -0.81 -0.38 14.25
N ARG A 210 0.42 -0.70 13.85
CA ARG A 210 1.64 -0.09 14.41
C ARG A 210 1.62 1.42 14.24
N PHE A 211 1.88 2.15 15.31
CA PHE A 211 1.99 3.61 15.26
C PHE A 211 3.25 4.07 14.51
N GLY A 212 3.13 5.19 13.80
CA GLY A 212 4.25 5.85 13.13
C GLY A 212 3.93 6.28 11.71
N LEU A 213 4.98 6.52 10.93
CA LEU A 213 4.88 6.93 9.53
C LEU A 213 4.74 5.71 8.62
N TRP A 214 3.57 5.56 8.03
CA TRP A 214 3.27 4.58 7.00
C TRP A 214 3.60 5.17 5.63
N THR A 215 4.06 4.34 4.70
CA THR A 215 4.47 4.78 3.36
C THR A 215 3.60 4.12 2.29
N LEU A 216 2.91 4.94 1.50
CA LEU A 216 2.20 4.55 0.29
C LEU A 216 3.19 4.60 -0.86
N GLU A 217 3.40 3.49 -1.56
CA GLU A 217 4.42 3.34 -2.61
C GLU A 217 3.76 2.89 -3.92
N VAL A 218 4.14 3.50 -5.03
CA VAL A 218 3.72 3.14 -6.38
C VAL A 218 4.99 2.92 -7.21
N VAL A 219 5.16 1.70 -7.70
CA VAL A 219 6.31 1.28 -8.50
C VAL A 219 5.88 1.12 -9.94
N ILE A 220 6.53 1.86 -10.84
CA ILE A 220 6.24 1.88 -12.27
C ILE A 220 7.56 1.80 -13.03
N GLU A 221 7.70 0.79 -13.91
CA GLU A 221 8.90 0.61 -14.74
C GLU A 221 10.24 0.61 -13.97
N GLY A 222 10.21 0.26 -12.67
CA GLY A 222 11.37 0.25 -11.77
C GLY A 222 11.65 1.56 -11.02
N GLU A 223 10.91 2.64 -11.31
CA GLU A 223 10.92 3.88 -10.54
C GLU A 223 9.90 3.82 -9.40
N ILE A 224 10.23 4.46 -8.27
CA ILE A 224 9.44 4.40 -7.03
C ILE A 224 8.91 5.79 -6.68
N PHE A 225 7.59 5.92 -6.58
CA PHE A 225 6.90 7.13 -6.12
C PHE A 225 6.27 6.85 -4.77
N SER A 226 6.49 7.71 -3.77
CA SER A 226 6.03 7.42 -2.40
C SER A 226 5.45 8.63 -1.68
N ARG A 227 4.44 8.38 -0.84
CA ARG A 227 3.83 9.37 0.06
C ARG A 227 3.71 8.82 1.47
N GLN A 228 4.04 9.62 2.48
CA GLN A 228 3.93 9.23 3.89
C GLN A 228 2.62 9.70 4.53
N VAL A 229 2.13 8.91 5.48
CA VAL A 229 0.91 9.13 6.25
C VAL A 229 1.17 8.76 7.71
N ASN A 230 0.64 9.54 8.65
CA ASN A 230 0.83 9.27 10.08
C ASN A 230 -0.33 8.44 10.65
N VAL A 231 -0.02 7.36 11.37
CA VAL A 231 -0.98 6.56 12.12
C VAL A 231 -0.69 6.70 13.62
N SER A 232 -1.61 7.29 14.37
CA SER A 232 -1.46 7.55 15.80
C SER A 232 -2.78 7.51 16.58
N SER A 233 -2.72 7.19 17.87
CA SER A 233 -3.89 7.21 18.76
C SER A 233 -4.33 8.61 19.18
N GLN A 234 -3.45 9.61 19.07
CA GLN A 234 -3.76 11.01 19.40
C GLN A 234 -3.85 11.82 18.11
N THR A 235 -4.90 12.62 17.97
CA THR A 235 -4.89 13.75 17.05
C THR A 235 -3.95 14.79 17.63
N PHE A 236 -2.79 14.99 17.00
CA PHE A 236 -2.03 16.22 17.21
C PHE A 236 -2.85 17.35 16.60
N SER A 237 -3.85 17.83 17.35
CA SER A 237 -4.45 19.13 17.11
C SER A 237 -3.34 20.16 17.34
N THR A 238 -2.70 20.60 16.27
CA THR A 238 -1.83 21.78 16.26
C THR A 238 -2.60 23.08 16.50
N ASN A 239 -3.87 23.04 16.93
CA ASN A 239 -4.57 24.20 17.47
C ASN A 239 -4.12 24.55 18.89
N GLN A 240 -2.80 24.56 19.11
CA GLN A 240 -2.20 25.40 20.13
C GLN A 240 -1.37 26.48 19.43
N LYS A 241 -2.06 27.34 18.67
CA LYS A 241 -1.59 28.71 18.49
C LYS A 241 -1.63 29.36 19.87
N ILE A 242 -0.51 29.25 20.58
CA ILE A 242 -0.16 30.15 21.66
C ILE A 242 -0.40 31.54 21.10
N ALA A 243 -1.34 32.28 21.69
CA ALA A 243 -1.49 33.70 21.42
C ALA A 243 -0.13 34.34 21.69
N ILE A 244 0.60 34.67 20.62
CA ILE A 244 1.82 35.45 20.72
C ILE A 244 1.37 36.80 21.26
N ALA A 245 1.59 37.03 22.55
CA ALA A 245 1.51 38.36 23.13
C ALA A 245 2.38 39.28 22.26
N GLN A 246 1.78 40.35 21.72
CA GLN A 246 2.45 41.34 20.89
C GLN A 246 3.66 41.90 21.64
N ARG A 247 4.83 41.34 21.38
CA ARG A 247 6.12 42.00 21.57
C ARG A 247 6.51 42.51 20.19
N HIS A 248 6.91 43.77 20.10
CA HIS A 248 7.52 44.27 18.87
C HIS A 248 8.83 43.51 18.66
N TYR A 249 8.88 42.65 17.65
CA TYR A 249 10.08 41.88 17.29
C TYR A 249 10.36 42.08 15.81
N VAL A 250 11.64 42.07 15.47
CA VAL A 250 12.14 42.08 14.10
C VAL A 250 13.18 40.97 14.01
N GLU A 251 12.92 39.99 13.18
CA GLU A 251 13.87 38.96 12.80
C GLU A 251 14.27 39.19 11.34
N LEU A 252 15.56 39.21 11.04
CA LEU A 252 16.09 39.30 9.67
C LEU A 252 16.77 37.98 9.31
N ARG A 253 16.58 37.51 8.07
CA ARG A 253 17.30 36.38 7.52
C ARG A 253 17.64 36.64 6.06
N PHE A 254 18.81 36.18 5.61
CA PHE A 254 19.08 36.11 4.18
C PHE A 254 18.24 34.99 3.59
N MET A 255 17.56 35.26 2.48
CA MET A 255 16.71 34.29 1.83
C MET A 255 17.54 33.08 1.39
N SER A 256 16.99 31.86 1.53
CA SER A 256 17.68 30.62 1.12
C SER A 256 18.04 30.59 -0.36
N GLU A 257 17.32 31.36 -1.17
CA GLU A 257 17.41 31.53 -2.61
C GLU A 257 18.64 32.37 -3.04
N MET A 258 19.29 33.05 -2.09
CA MET A 258 20.46 33.88 -2.33
C MET A 258 21.68 33.02 -2.74
N LYS A 259 22.36 33.40 -3.83
CA LYS A 259 23.58 32.71 -4.28
C LYS A 259 24.65 32.75 -3.17
N LYS A 260 25.20 31.59 -2.81
CA LYS A 260 26.26 31.45 -1.79
C LYS A 260 27.67 31.71 -2.32
N SER A 261 27.77 32.10 -3.59
CA SER A 261 29.02 32.45 -4.27
C SER A 261 28.86 33.73 -5.08
N TYR A 262 29.90 34.57 -5.14
CA TYR A 262 29.95 35.76 -5.99
C TYR A 262 31.00 35.61 -7.09
N LYS A 263 30.76 36.24 -8.25
CA LYS A 263 31.68 36.27 -9.40
C LYS A 263 32.40 37.63 -9.42
N PRO A 264 33.74 37.66 -9.33
CA PRO A 264 34.49 38.92 -9.29
C PRO A 264 34.19 39.84 -10.47
N GLY A 265 34.02 41.13 -10.21
CA GLY A 265 33.77 42.15 -11.24
C GLY A 265 32.36 42.14 -11.86
N LEU A 266 31.48 41.22 -11.44
CA LEU A 266 30.07 41.17 -11.83
C LEU A 266 29.16 41.61 -10.66
N PRO A 267 27.93 42.09 -10.95
CA PRO A 267 27.00 42.48 -9.89
C PRO A 267 26.55 41.27 -9.08
N PHE A 268 26.36 41.49 -7.78
CA PHE A 268 25.85 40.48 -6.86
C PHE A 268 24.52 40.95 -6.27
N VAL A 269 23.45 40.20 -6.53
CA VAL A 269 22.10 40.48 -6.03
C VAL A 269 21.83 39.59 -4.83
N GLY A 270 21.43 40.19 -3.72
CA GLY A 270 21.01 39.47 -2.52
C GLY A 270 19.59 39.85 -2.10
N MET A 271 18.93 38.93 -1.41
CA MET A 271 17.58 39.12 -0.90
C MET A 271 17.53 38.81 0.59
N ILE A 272 16.76 39.62 1.31
CA ILE A 272 16.60 39.54 2.75
C ILE A 272 15.10 39.41 3.03
N GLU A 273 14.76 38.48 3.90
CA GLU A 273 13.42 38.36 4.49
C GLU A 273 13.43 38.90 5.92
N SER A 274 12.29 39.41 6.33
CA SER A 274 12.07 39.96 7.65
C SER A 274 10.72 39.52 8.20
N VAL A 275 10.75 38.95 9.39
CA VAL A 275 9.54 38.66 10.17
C VAL A 275 9.45 39.73 11.24
N SER A 276 8.50 40.64 11.05
CA SER A 276 8.35 41.84 11.89
C SER A 276 6.88 41.98 12.30
N SER A 277 6.64 42.46 13.53
CA SER A 277 5.31 42.93 13.92
C SER A 277 4.89 44.20 13.17
N GLU A 278 5.88 44.95 12.64
CA GLU A 278 5.70 46.25 11.99
C GLU A 278 5.79 46.16 10.46
N LYS A 279 5.10 47.09 9.79
CA LYS A 279 4.93 47.10 8.32
C LYS A 279 6.11 47.69 7.53
N SER A 280 6.96 48.50 8.17
CA SER A 280 8.06 49.22 7.53
C SER A 280 9.30 49.17 8.40
N ILE A 281 10.39 48.62 7.85
CA ILE A 281 11.70 48.58 8.49
C ILE A 281 12.77 48.97 7.47
N ARG A 282 13.84 49.63 7.93
CA ARG A 282 15.01 49.96 7.12
C ARG A 282 16.22 49.18 7.62
N VAL A 283 16.91 48.52 6.69
CA VAL A 283 18.03 47.62 6.96
C VAL A 283 19.25 48.12 6.19
N ARG A 284 20.42 48.13 6.84
CA ARG A 284 21.71 48.41 6.23
C ARG A 284 22.43 47.11 5.95
N VAL A 285 22.72 46.85 4.69
CA VAL A 285 23.50 45.69 4.26
C VAL A 285 24.94 46.11 4.06
N LYS A 286 25.88 45.45 4.73
CA LYS A 286 27.33 45.64 4.58
C LYS A 286 27.97 44.40 3.99
N VAL A 287 28.87 44.60 3.05
CA VAL A 287 29.77 43.55 2.54
C VAL A 287 31.13 43.78 3.19
N LEU A 288 31.62 42.76 3.87
CA LEU A 288 32.84 42.76 4.65
C LEU A 288 33.87 41.83 3.98
N ASP A 289 35.05 42.37 3.72
CA ASP A 289 36.25 41.59 3.41
C ASP A 289 37.05 41.44 4.72
N ASP A 290 37.06 40.21 5.25
CA ASP A 290 37.45 39.85 6.63
C ASP A 290 36.75 40.68 7.72
N ILE A 291 37.23 41.91 7.96
CA ILE A 291 36.76 42.85 8.99
C ILE A 291 36.42 44.22 8.37
N THR A 292 36.85 44.51 7.14
CA THR A 292 36.69 45.82 6.51
C THR A 292 35.43 45.87 5.65
N ALA A 293 34.59 46.89 5.84
CA ALA A 293 33.38 47.08 5.02
C ALA A 293 33.77 47.68 3.66
N ILE A 294 33.67 46.88 2.60
CA ILE A 294 34.00 47.29 1.22
C ILE A 294 32.77 47.87 0.49
N TYR A 295 31.56 47.57 0.96
CA TYR A 295 30.31 48.13 0.42
C TYR A 295 29.24 48.24 1.52
N SER A 296 28.36 49.24 1.43
CA SER A 296 27.23 49.43 2.32
C SER A 296 26.05 50.05 1.57
N GLN A 297 24.84 49.50 1.77
CA GLN A 297 23.61 50.02 1.18
C GLN A 297 22.46 49.95 2.20
N ASP A 298 21.64 51.00 2.26
CA ASP A 298 20.40 51.00 3.04
C ASP A 298 19.23 50.60 2.13
N ILE A 299 18.43 49.63 2.58
CA ILE A 299 17.24 49.13 1.89
C ILE A 299 16.00 49.31 2.77
N GLU A 300 14.90 49.71 2.15
CA GLU A 300 13.57 49.74 2.79
C GLU A 300 12.84 48.44 2.45
N MET A 301 12.39 47.73 3.48
CA MET A 301 11.74 46.42 3.31
C MET A 301 10.24 46.63 3.05
N VAL A 302 9.70 45.98 2.01
CA VAL A 302 8.30 46.08 1.61
C VAL A 302 7.67 44.70 1.70
N LYS A 303 6.56 44.56 2.44
CA LYS A 303 5.90 43.26 2.73
C LYS A 303 6.80 42.22 3.43
N GLY A 304 7.83 42.67 4.13
CA GLY A 304 8.77 41.78 4.82
C GLY A 304 9.96 41.34 3.96
N GLU A 305 10.04 41.73 2.68
CA GLU A 305 11.15 41.38 1.79
C GLU A 305 11.91 42.62 1.30
N GLY A 306 13.21 42.46 1.03
CA GLY A 306 14.04 43.51 0.46
C GLY A 306 15.19 42.96 -0.37
N MET A 307 15.44 43.62 -1.50
CA MET A 307 16.49 43.26 -2.45
C MET A 307 17.59 44.32 -2.41
N PHE A 308 18.85 43.87 -2.41
CA PHE A 308 20.02 44.74 -2.53
C PHE A 308 20.91 44.28 -3.68
N VAL A 309 21.65 45.22 -4.28
CA VAL A 309 22.50 44.95 -5.44
C VAL A 309 23.88 45.57 -5.20
N VAL A 310 24.90 44.73 -5.16
CA VAL A 310 26.30 45.15 -5.05
C VAL A 310 26.87 45.23 -6.47
N PRO A 311 27.24 46.42 -7.00
CA PRO A 311 27.57 46.60 -8.41
C PRO A 311 28.74 45.74 -8.93
N ALA A 312 29.79 45.60 -8.12
CA ALA A 312 30.92 44.71 -8.39
C ALA A 312 31.65 44.45 -7.08
N ILE A 313 32.01 43.18 -6.82
CA ILE A 313 32.81 42.81 -5.66
C ILE A 313 34.21 42.44 -6.16
N ILE A 314 35.22 43.17 -5.68
CA ILE A 314 36.64 42.91 -5.95
C ILE A 314 37.29 42.71 -4.59
N SER A 315 37.74 41.48 -4.33
CA SER A 315 38.40 41.09 -3.09
C SER A 315 39.43 40.00 -3.39
N ASP A 316 40.55 40.04 -2.68
CA ASP A 316 41.61 39.05 -2.75
C ASP A 316 41.29 37.81 -1.88
N SER A 317 40.33 37.93 -0.97
CA SER A 317 39.89 36.86 -0.07
C SER A 317 39.03 35.82 -0.78
N ASP A 318 39.15 34.56 -0.35
CA ASP A 318 38.34 33.44 -0.87
C ASP A 318 36.88 33.49 -0.40
N HIS A 319 36.61 34.22 0.69
CA HIS A 319 35.30 34.37 1.30
C HIS A 319 35.07 35.82 1.71
N ILE A 320 33.85 36.29 1.51
CA ILE A 320 33.36 37.57 2.01
C ILE A 320 32.19 37.32 2.95
N VAL A 321 31.89 38.31 3.76
CA VAL A 321 30.79 38.26 4.73
C VAL A 321 29.78 39.32 4.38
N ILE A 322 28.51 38.94 4.24
CA ILE A 322 27.41 39.90 4.13
C ILE A 322 26.68 39.98 5.46
N GLN A 323 26.45 41.21 5.94
CA GLN A 323 25.87 41.50 7.23
C GLN A 323 24.68 42.45 7.08
N ALA A 324 23.57 42.14 7.75
CA ALA A 324 22.38 42.99 7.79
C ALA A 324 22.20 43.61 9.18
N GLU A 325 22.16 44.94 9.22
CA GLU A 325 21.98 45.76 10.43
C GLU A 325 20.63 46.48 10.39
N LEU A 326 19.91 46.47 11.51
CA LEU A 326 18.67 47.24 11.62
C LEU A 326 18.97 48.74 11.80
N VAL A 327 18.33 49.59 10.98
CA VAL A 327 18.55 51.05 10.98
C VAL A 327 17.36 51.80 11.57
N SER A 328 16.15 51.47 11.13
CA SER A 328 14.92 52.08 11.66
C SER A 328 13.73 51.13 11.61
N VAL A 329 12.77 51.36 12.51
CA VAL A 329 11.48 50.65 12.56
C VAL A 329 10.38 51.70 12.53
N ASP A 330 9.44 51.56 11.59
CA ASP A 330 8.36 52.52 11.33
C ASP A 330 8.84 53.97 11.17
N GLY A 331 9.98 54.15 10.50
CA GLY A 331 10.59 55.46 10.26
C GLY A 331 11.34 56.08 11.45
N LYS A 332 11.35 55.42 12.63
CA LYS A 332 12.14 55.87 13.79
C LYS A 332 13.52 55.22 13.78
N GLU A 333 14.57 56.04 13.69
CA GLU A 333 15.96 55.57 13.78
C GLU A 333 16.27 54.99 15.17
N ILE A 334 17.09 53.94 15.19
CA ILE A 334 17.50 53.26 16.41
C ILE A 334 18.94 53.65 16.72
N ASP A 335 19.21 54.03 17.98
CA ASP A 335 20.53 54.51 18.41
C ASP A 335 21.62 53.43 18.43
N SER A 336 21.25 52.15 18.24
CA SER A 336 22.13 50.99 18.34
C SER A 336 22.08 50.13 17.08
N HIS A 337 23.25 49.78 16.54
CA HIS A 337 23.40 48.93 15.37
C HIS A 337 23.24 47.45 15.75
N TYR A 338 22.03 46.91 15.66
CA TYR A 338 21.77 45.48 15.85
C TYR A 338 22.06 44.71 14.57
N ILE A 339 23.04 43.81 14.63
CA ILE A 339 23.30 42.83 13.57
C ILE A 339 22.32 41.68 13.75
N LEU A 340 21.38 41.53 12.82
CA LEU A 340 20.32 40.53 12.93
C LEU A 340 20.52 39.34 11.97
N ALA A 341 21.30 39.50 10.90
CA ALA A 341 21.67 38.41 10.00
C ALA A 341 23.11 38.56 9.49
N LYS A 342 23.79 37.42 9.27
CA LYS A 342 25.14 37.35 8.70
C LYS A 342 25.27 36.08 7.85
N GLU A 343 25.73 36.19 6.62
CA GLU A 343 25.97 35.06 5.72
C GLU A 343 27.40 35.14 5.15
N VAL A 344 28.05 33.99 4.98
CA VAL A 344 29.40 33.88 4.38
C VAL A 344 29.25 33.43 2.93
N ILE A 345 29.88 34.16 2.00
CA ILE A 345 29.77 33.95 0.56
C ILE A 345 31.16 33.68 -0.02
N LYS A 346 31.27 32.66 -0.88
CA LYS A 346 32.53 32.23 -1.47
C LYS A 346 32.83 32.96 -2.79
N LYS A 347 34.10 33.23 -3.07
CA LYS A 347 34.58 33.68 -4.38
C LYS A 347 34.51 32.54 -5.40
N TRP A 348 33.84 32.75 -6.53
CA TRP A 348 33.83 31.80 -7.63
C TRP A 348 35.18 31.79 -8.34
N THR A 349 35.78 30.63 -8.52
CA THR A 349 37.08 30.46 -9.18
C THR A 349 36.90 29.97 -10.62
N SER A 350 37.45 30.68 -11.59
CA SER A 350 37.41 30.31 -13.02
C SER A 350 38.83 30.07 -13.56
N PRO A 351 39.08 29.03 -14.39
CA PRO A 351 40.41 28.76 -14.95
C PRO A 351 40.95 29.88 -15.87
N SER A 352 40.05 30.62 -16.50
CA SER A 352 40.36 31.70 -17.46
C SER A 352 40.18 33.10 -16.85
N ASP A 353 39.98 33.20 -15.53
CA ASP A 353 39.59 34.43 -14.83
C ASP A 353 38.39 35.15 -15.48
N CYS A 354 37.50 34.35 -16.05
CA CYS A 354 36.36 34.80 -16.84
C CYS A 354 35.05 34.27 -16.29
N TYR A 355 34.01 35.12 -16.31
CA TYR A 355 32.76 34.88 -15.61
C TYR A 355 31.55 35.26 -16.47
N LEU A 356 30.53 34.41 -16.45
CA LEU A 356 29.19 34.70 -16.96
C LEU A 356 28.20 34.88 -15.79
N LEU A 357 27.21 35.74 -15.94
CA LEU A 357 26.12 35.91 -14.98
C LEU A 357 24.79 36.06 -15.72
N ILE A 358 23.83 35.20 -15.40
CA ILE A 358 22.45 35.27 -15.90
C ILE A 358 21.61 36.14 -14.96
N GLU A 359 20.92 37.12 -15.54
CA GLU A 359 20.00 38.04 -14.87
C GLU A 359 18.69 38.21 -15.65
N GLY A 360 17.68 38.81 -15.01
CA GLY A 360 16.41 39.18 -15.66
C GLY A 360 15.35 38.08 -15.73
N ILE A 361 15.61 36.90 -15.16
CA ILE A 361 14.65 35.79 -15.10
C ILE A 361 13.79 35.94 -13.84
N GLN A 362 12.47 35.95 -14.03
CA GLN A 362 11.54 35.91 -12.90
C GLN A 362 11.60 34.54 -12.21
N HIS A 363 11.51 34.54 -10.89
CA HIS A 363 11.57 33.32 -10.10
C HIS A 363 10.44 32.33 -10.44
N THR A 364 9.25 32.86 -10.75
CA THR A 364 8.08 32.08 -11.12
C THR A 364 7.56 32.55 -12.48
N LEU A 365 7.42 31.62 -13.41
CA LEU A 365 7.02 31.86 -14.79
C LEU A 365 5.77 31.06 -15.13
N GLU A 366 4.97 31.57 -16.06
CA GLU A 366 3.80 30.85 -16.59
C GLU A 366 4.12 30.22 -17.96
N PRO A 367 3.62 29.02 -18.27
CA PRO A 367 3.89 28.44 -19.57
C PRO A 367 3.22 29.22 -20.71
N GLN A 368 3.88 29.25 -21.86
CA GLN A 368 3.64 30.09 -23.04
C GLN A 368 4.04 31.57 -22.87
N GLN A 369 4.55 31.98 -21.70
CA GLN A 369 5.12 33.31 -21.50
C GLN A 369 6.50 33.39 -22.18
N PRO A 370 6.79 34.45 -22.97
CA PRO A 370 8.15 34.73 -23.41
C PRO A 370 8.98 35.27 -22.25
N VAL A 371 10.16 34.68 -22.05
CA VAL A 371 11.12 35.08 -21.01
C VAL A 371 12.22 35.88 -21.66
N HIS A 372 12.52 37.04 -21.08
CA HIS A 372 13.64 37.88 -21.47
C HIS A 372 14.79 37.65 -20.49
N ALA A 373 15.84 36.98 -20.94
CA ALA A 373 17.03 36.73 -20.14
C ALA A 373 18.18 37.61 -20.60
N THR A 374 18.96 38.11 -19.64
CA THR A 374 20.15 38.92 -19.85
C THR A 374 21.35 38.13 -19.35
N VAL A 375 22.44 38.11 -20.11
CA VAL A 375 23.71 37.53 -19.69
C VAL A 375 24.76 38.63 -19.66
N ILE A 376 25.35 38.81 -18.49
CA ILE A 376 26.47 39.72 -18.26
C ILE A 376 27.74 38.88 -18.30
N SER A 377 28.68 39.26 -19.15
CA SER A 377 29.93 38.55 -19.38
C SER A 377 31.11 39.46 -19.07
N SER A 378 32.03 38.98 -18.24
CA SER A 378 33.36 39.58 -18.10
C SER A 378 34.34 39.10 -19.18
N CYS A 379 33.85 38.29 -20.12
CA CYS A 379 34.65 37.64 -21.16
C CYS A 379 34.71 38.46 -22.45
N PRO A 380 35.70 38.20 -23.33
CA PRO A 380 35.83 38.91 -24.59
C PRO A 380 34.52 38.88 -25.37
N CYS A 381 34.03 40.06 -25.73
CA CYS A 381 32.71 40.24 -26.33
C CYS A 381 32.59 39.77 -27.79
N THR A 382 33.69 39.26 -28.35
CA THR A 382 33.77 38.69 -29.69
C THR A 382 33.24 37.26 -29.75
N GLU A 383 33.09 36.60 -28.60
CA GLU A 383 32.74 35.18 -28.52
C GLU A 383 31.22 34.94 -28.54
N ARG A 384 30.79 33.82 -29.13
CA ARG A 384 29.39 33.39 -29.18
C ARG A 384 29.01 32.64 -27.90
N LEU A 385 27.87 32.99 -27.31
CA LEU A 385 27.31 32.29 -26.15
C LEU A 385 26.27 31.25 -26.60
N HIS A 386 26.24 30.12 -25.90
CA HIS A 386 25.27 29.05 -26.12
C HIS A 386 24.39 28.86 -24.90
N TYR A 387 23.14 28.46 -25.12
CA TYR A 387 22.22 28.15 -24.03
C TYR A 387 21.44 26.86 -24.27
N MET A 388 21.04 26.23 -23.17
CA MET A 388 20.08 25.14 -23.11
C MET A 388 19.23 25.24 -21.85
N VAL A 389 17.99 24.77 -21.94
CA VAL A 389 17.06 24.62 -20.81
C VAL A 389 16.94 23.14 -20.52
N VAL A 390 17.12 22.80 -19.25
CA VAL A 390 17.22 21.43 -18.77
C VAL A 390 16.21 21.23 -17.65
N THR A 391 15.44 20.16 -17.75
CA THR A 391 14.40 19.79 -16.78
C THR A 391 14.66 18.35 -16.36
N GLU A 392 14.92 18.12 -15.06
CA GLU A 392 15.23 16.78 -14.52
C GLU A 392 16.37 16.04 -15.27
N GLY A 393 17.33 16.79 -15.84
CA GLY A 393 18.46 16.26 -16.61
C GLY A 393 18.18 15.94 -18.08
N HIS A 394 16.98 16.21 -18.58
CA HIS A 394 16.65 16.17 -20.01
C HIS A 394 16.65 17.59 -20.60
N VAL A 395 17.17 17.74 -21.83
CA VAL A 395 17.23 19.03 -22.53
C VAL A 395 15.89 19.30 -23.23
N THR A 396 15.11 20.25 -22.69
CA THR A 396 13.77 20.60 -23.18
C THR A 396 13.79 21.70 -24.25
N SER A 397 14.74 22.64 -24.17
CA SER A 397 14.91 23.72 -25.13
C SER A 397 16.39 24.05 -25.33
N TRP A 398 16.78 24.53 -26.51
CA TRP A 398 18.19 24.80 -26.85
C TRP A 398 18.32 25.85 -27.95
N SER A 399 19.52 26.41 -28.08
CA SER A 399 19.87 27.34 -29.16
C SER A 399 19.90 26.63 -30.53
N LYS A 400 19.04 27.08 -31.47
CA LYS A 400 19.01 26.61 -32.87
C LYS A 400 19.85 27.55 -33.74
N ASP A 401 20.91 27.02 -34.36
CA ASP A 401 21.80 27.69 -35.32
C ASP A 401 22.01 29.19 -35.09
N GLY A 402 22.61 29.61 -33.96
CA GLY A 402 23.28 30.92 -33.77
C GLY A 402 22.57 32.22 -34.22
N ARG A 403 21.29 32.18 -34.64
CA ARG A 403 20.56 33.24 -35.36
C ARG A 403 19.60 34.01 -34.47
N HIS A 404 19.40 33.56 -33.23
CA HIS A 404 19.02 34.49 -32.18
C HIS A 404 20.30 35.25 -31.82
N GLU A 405 20.59 36.31 -32.58
CA GLU A 405 21.64 37.27 -32.27
C GLU A 405 21.46 37.73 -30.81
N MET A 406 22.23 37.13 -29.90
CA MET A 406 22.51 37.72 -28.60
C MET A 406 23.23 39.03 -28.91
N THR A 407 22.45 40.09 -29.04
CA THR A 407 22.95 41.42 -29.38
C THR A 407 23.71 41.95 -28.17
N GLY A 408 25.04 41.91 -28.25
CA GLY A 408 25.93 42.41 -27.23
C GLY A 408 25.97 43.94 -27.25
N MET A 409 25.64 44.60 -26.15
CA MET A 409 26.02 46.00 -25.91
C MET A 409 27.21 46.04 -24.96
N ILE A 410 28.24 46.82 -25.29
CA ILE A 410 29.38 47.07 -24.41
C ILE A 410 28.92 48.04 -23.31
N VAL A 411 28.99 47.61 -22.05
CA VAL A 411 28.70 48.48 -20.90
C VAL A 411 30.03 49.06 -20.42
N GLY A 412 30.34 50.28 -20.85
CA GLY A 412 31.52 51.01 -20.40
C GLY A 412 31.29 51.63 -19.02
N GLN A 413 31.88 51.06 -17.96
CA GLN A 413 32.20 51.79 -16.74
C GLN A 413 33.72 51.97 -16.66
N THR A 414 34.20 53.14 -17.07
CA THR A 414 35.56 53.61 -16.72
C THR A 414 35.55 54.07 -15.27
N ILE A 415 36.00 53.22 -14.36
CA ILE A 415 36.44 53.64 -13.03
C ILE A 415 37.87 53.12 -12.92
N PHE A 416 38.82 54.03 -12.70
CA PHE A 416 40.29 53.87 -12.65
C PHE A 416 41.04 54.01 -13.98
N GLU A 417 41.49 55.24 -14.25
CA GLU A 417 42.66 55.53 -15.09
C GLU A 417 43.90 54.90 -14.42
N ASN A 418 44.24 53.66 -14.80
CA ASN A 418 45.59 53.05 -14.86
C ASN A 418 45.62 51.51 -14.75
N SER A 419 44.56 50.80 -15.14
CA SER A 419 44.63 49.36 -15.40
C SER A 419 43.73 49.01 -16.59
N THR A 420 44.16 48.06 -17.41
CA THR A 420 43.46 47.54 -18.59
C THR A 420 41.95 47.45 -18.38
N SER A 421 41.19 48.18 -19.19
CA SER A 421 39.73 48.26 -19.14
C SER A 421 39.09 46.89 -19.35
N THR A 422 38.57 46.27 -18.29
CA THR A 422 37.72 45.07 -18.39
C THR A 422 36.35 45.50 -18.89
N SER A 423 36.13 45.46 -20.21
CA SER A 423 34.83 45.74 -20.81
C SER A 423 33.85 44.61 -20.47
N VAL A 424 32.81 44.91 -19.68
CA VAL A 424 31.71 43.98 -19.40
C VAL A 424 30.69 44.05 -20.52
N CYS A 425 30.28 42.90 -21.04
CA CYS A 425 29.30 42.82 -22.13
C CYS A 425 27.96 42.26 -21.68
N LYS A 426 26.89 42.84 -22.22
CA LYS A 426 25.51 42.48 -21.92
C LYS A 426 24.85 41.88 -23.15
N PHE A 427 24.42 40.64 -23.05
CA PHE A 427 23.75 39.89 -24.11
C PHE A 427 22.30 39.63 -23.72
N ASN A 428 21.36 39.96 -24.60
CA ASN A 428 19.94 39.71 -24.35
C ASN A 428 19.43 38.61 -25.27
N PHE A 429 18.60 37.71 -24.76
CA PHE A 429 17.92 36.70 -25.57
C PHE A 429 16.54 36.37 -25.00
N THR A 430 15.72 35.73 -25.84
CA THR A 430 14.37 35.33 -25.48
C THR A 430 14.13 33.85 -25.76
N PHE A 431 13.39 33.21 -24.87
CA PHE A 431 12.89 31.85 -25.05
C PHE A 431 11.47 31.74 -24.49
N SER A 432 10.69 30.75 -24.94
CA SER A 432 9.34 30.48 -24.45
C SER A 432 9.33 29.35 -23.42
N VAL A 433 8.52 29.50 -22.38
CA VAL A 433 8.33 28.47 -21.34
C VAL A 433 7.30 27.44 -21.79
N ASP A 434 7.59 26.15 -21.65
CA ASP A 434 6.63 25.05 -21.88
C ASP A 434 6.13 24.47 -20.54
N SER A 435 4.98 23.79 -20.54
CA SER A 435 4.43 23.16 -19.35
C SER A 435 5.33 22.04 -18.82
N THR A 436 6.03 21.34 -19.72
CA THR A 436 7.00 20.30 -19.39
C THR A 436 8.19 20.82 -18.57
N MET A 437 8.42 22.13 -18.53
CA MET A 437 9.46 22.77 -17.71
C MET A 437 9.07 22.91 -16.22
N ALA A 438 7.85 22.55 -15.82
CA ALA A 438 7.43 22.50 -14.41
C ALA A 438 7.94 21.24 -13.69
N PRO A 439 8.14 21.22 -12.36
CA PRO A 439 7.97 22.36 -11.47
C PRO A 439 9.18 23.30 -11.47
N VAL A 440 10.39 22.79 -11.71
CA VAL A 440 11.64 23.56 -11.74
C VAL A 440 12.44 23.18 -12.98
N SER A 441 12.96 24.19 -13.68
CA SER A 441 13.87 24.02 -14.81
C SER A 441 15.10 24.90 -14.64
N ASN A 442 16.19 24.48 -15.29
CA ASN A 442 17.49 25.11 -15.21
C ASN A 442 17.88 25.65 -16.59
N LEU A 443 18.17 26.93 -16.67
CA LEU A 443 18.81 27.55 -17.82
C LEU A 443 20.32 27.52 -17.63
N VAL A 444 21.01 26.81 -18.53
CA VAL A 444 22.47 26.77 -18.62
C VAL A 444 22.88 27.70 -19.75
N VAL A 445 23.77 28.65 -19.47
CA VAL A 445 24.46 29.45 -20.49
C VAL A 445 25.95 29.19 -20.36
N TYR A 446 26.61 28.88 -21.48
CA TYR A 446 28.05 28.62 -21.48
C TYR A 446 28.73 29.13 -22.73
N TYR A 447 30.05 29.23 -22.65
CA TYR A 447 30.94 29.40 -23.79
C TYR A 447 32.22 28.57 -23.58
N VAL A 448 32.96 28.34 -24.66
CA VAL A 448 34.24 27.63 -24.62
C VAL A 448 35.33 28.63 -24.97
N ASP A 449 36.31 28.79 -24.07
CA ASP A 449 37.45 29.67 -24.26
C ASP A 449 38.46 29.09 -25.28
N GLN A 450 39.38 29.93 -25.79
CA GLN A 450 40.50 29.53 -26.67
C GLN A 450 41.39 28.45 -26.04
N ASN A 451 41.44 28.41 -24.70
CA ASN A 451 42.14 27.37 -23.95
C ASN A 451 41.36 26.05 -23.81
N GLN A 452 40.23 25.92 -24.53
CA GLN A 452 39.33 24.76 -24.53
C GLN A 452 38.65 24.51 -23.17
N THR A 453 38.56 25.54 -22.32
CA THR A 453 37.88 25.46 -21.02
C THR A 453 36.46 25.98 -21.13
N VAL A 454 35.49 25.25 -20.55
CA VAL A 454 34.09 25.67 -20.51
C VAL A 454 33.84 26.61 -19.33
N VAL A 455 33.27 27.78 -19.62
CA VAL A 455 32.79 28.72 -18.61
C VAL A 455 31.27 28.78 -18.72
N ALA A 456 30.58 28.52 -17.62
CA ALA A 456 29.12 28.46 -17.57
C ALA A 456 28.53 29.27 -16.41
N ASP A 457 27.28 29.68 -16.56
CA ASP A 457 26.42 30.08 -15.46
C ASP A 457 25.07 29.36 -15.56
N LEU A 458 24.41 29.29 -14.41
CA LEU A 458 23.18 28.54 -14.22
C LEU A 458 22.14 29.38 -13.50
N ALA A 459 20.90 29.34 -14.00
CA ALA A 459 19.76 29.99 -13.38
C ALA A 459 18.57 29.02 -13.34
N SER A 460 18.06 28.75 -12.13
CA SER A 460 16.85 27.94 -11.94
C SER A 460 15.62 28.82 -11.87
N PHE A 461 14.53 28.38 -12.47
CA PHE A 461 13.23 29.05 -12.43
C PHE A 461 12.10 28.05 -12.20
N ARG A 462 11.04 28.49 -11.51
CA ARG A 462 9.83 27.72 -11.25
C ARG A 462 8.82 27.98 -12.36
N VAL A 463 8.14 26.94 -12.80
CA VAL A 463 7.01 27.08 -13.74
C VAL A 463 5.71 26.78 -13.01
N ASN A 464 4.86 27.80 -12.88
CA ASN A 464 3.54 27.65 -12.28
C ASN A 464 2.55 27.15 -13.32
N LEU A 465 1.96 25.98 -13.08
CA LEU A 465 0.95 25.40 -13.97
C LEU A 465 -0.48 25.93 -13.67
N SER A 466 -0.63 26.88 -12.73
CA SER A 466 -1.91 27.55 -12.52
C SER A 466 -2.30 28.36 -13.75
N ASN A 467 -3.59 28.35 -14.07
CA ASN A 467 -4.10 29.03 -15.25
C ASN A 467 -5.42 29.72 -14.93
N ASN A 468 -5.43 31.05 -15.01
CA ASN A 468 -6.59 31.89 -14.71
C ASN A 468 -7.76 31.69 -15.70
N LYS A 469 -7.52 31.07 -16.86
CA LYS A 469 -8.59 30.69 -17.81
C LYS A 469 -9.39 29.48 -17.32
N ILE A 470 -8.82 28.68 -16.41
CA ILE A 470 -9.49 27.57 -15.75
C ILE A 470 -10.03 28.10 -14.42
N SER A 471 -11.35 28.17 -14.30
CA SER A 471 -11.97 28.60 -13.06
C SER A 471 -13.10 27.70 -12.64
N THR A 472 -13.19 27.52 -11.33
CA THR A 472 -14.26 26.79 -10.66
C THR A 472 -15.06 27.83 -9.90
N VAL A 473 -16.28 28.11 -10.36
CA VAL A 473 -17.11 29.20 -9.83
C VAL A 473 -18.30 28.61 -9.11
N PHE A 474 -18.41 28.95 -7.82
CA PHE A 474 -19.58 28.78 -6.99
C PHE A 474 -19.70 30.00 -6.08
N ASP A 475 -20.77 30.09 -5.30
CA ASP A 475 -20.99 31.23 -4.40
C ASP A 475 -20.08 31.11 -3.17
N SER A 476 -18.84 31.62 -3.28
CA SER A 476 -17.87 31.61 -2.19
C SER A 476 -18.21 32.56 -1.04
N SER A 477 -19.15 33.50 -1.27
CA SER A 477 -19.63 34.43 -0.23
C SER A 477 -20.66 33.76 0.69
N LYS A 478 -21.31 32.72 0.21
CA LYS A 478 -22.26 31.92 0.99
C LYS A 478 -21.52 30.95 1.90
N GLN A 479 -21.93 30.92 3.16
CA GLN A 479 -21.60 29.84 4.08
C GLN A 479 -22.58 28.69 3.85
N TYR A 480 -22.06 27.50 3.59
CA TYR A 480 -22.88 26.31 3.35
C TYR A 480 -23.09 25.52 4.64
N ALA A 481 -24.27 24.92 4.80
CA ALA A 481 -24.50 23.96 5.86
C ALA A 481 -23.85 22.60 5.51
N PRO A 482 -23.54 21.76 6.52
CA PRO A 482 -23.10 20.40 6.28
C PRO A 482 -24.02 19.63 5.32
N ASP A 483 -23.43 18.90 4.36
CA ASP A 483 -24.11 18.10 3.33
C ASP A 483 -25.04 18.86 2.35
N GLU A 484 -25.10 20.19 2.44
CA GLU A 484 -25.89 21.03 1.53
C GLU A 484 -25.44 20.86 0.07
N LYS A 485 -26.38 20.90 -0.88
CA LYS A 485 -26.05 20.81 -2.31
C LYS A 485 -25.48 22.14 -2.81
N ILE A 486 -24.24 22.11 -3.29
CA ILE A 486 -23.54 23.22 -3.92
C ILE A 486 -23.74 23.11 -5.44
N GLU A 487 -24.23 24.19 -6.05
CA GLU A 487 -24.26 24.34 -7.50
C GLU A 487 -23.01 25.09 -7.96
N MET A 488 -22.24 24.48 -8.86
CA MET A 488 -20.98 25.03 -9.35
C MET A 488 -20.92 25.01 -10.88
N GLN A 489 -20.16 25.95 -11.44
CA GLN A 489 -19.86 26.04 -12.87
C GLN A 489 -18.35 25.99 -13.08
N ILE A 490 -17.93 25.26 -14.11
CA ILE A 490 -16.52 25.04 -14.42
C ILE A 490 -16.26 25.66 -15.80
N PHE A 491 -15.24 26.51 -15.90
CA PHE A 491 -14.84 27.13 -17.16
C PHE A 491 -13.54 26.48 -17.62
N VAL A 492 -13.64 25.54 -18.56
CA VAL A 492 -12.53 24.75 -19.10
C VAL A 492 -12.73 24.57 -20.61
N GLU A 493 -11.63 24.29 -21.32
CA GLU A 493 -11.67 23.88 -22.72
C GLU A 493 -12.51 22.60 -22.94
N HIS A 494 -13.25 22.55 -24.04
CA HIS A 494 -14.08 21.39 -24.38
C HIS A 494 -13.21 20.16 -24.66
N GLU A 495 -13.75 18.96 -24.42
CA GLU A 495 -13.05 17.69 -24.67
C GLU A 495 -11.76 17.50 -23.86
N SER A 496 -11.66 18.21 -22.73
CA SER A 496 -10.59 18.04 -21.74
C SER A 496 -11.03 17.11 -20.61
N THR A 497 -10.10 16.40 -19.99
CA THR A 497 -10.37 15.63 -18.77
C THR A 497 -10.18 16.53 -17.55
N VAL A 498 -11.19 16.61 -16.68
CA VAL A 498 -11.19 17.46 -15.49
C VAL A 498 -11.29 16.59 -14.24
N CYS A 499 -10.37 16.77 -13.30
CA CYS A 499 -10.37 16.18 -11.97
C CYS A 499 -10.61 17.27 -10.92
N LEU A 500 -11.72 17.18 -10.20
CA LEU A 500 -12.02 18.03 -9.05
C LEU A 500 -11.33 17.46 -7.81
N ILE A 501 -10.53 18.28 -7.14
CA ILE A 501 -9.81 17.92 -5.92
C ILE A 501 -10.17 18.96 -4.85
N GLY A 502 -10.84 18.51 -3.79
CA GLY A 502 -11.26 19.36 -2.68
C GLY A 502 -10.85 18.79 -1.33
N GLY A 503 -10.45 19.65 -0.41
CA GLY A 503 -10.03 19.24 0.92
C GLY A 503 -10.14 20.36 1.95
N ARG A 504 -10.06 19.98 3.23
CA ARG A 504 -10.08 20.88 4.37
C ARG A 504 -8.72 21.55 4.52
N GLU A 505 -8.69 22.85 4.75
CA GLU A 505 -7.48 23.61 5.04
C GLU A 505 -6.75 23.00 6.25
N GLY A 506 -5.47 22.65 6.08
CA GLY A 506 -4.62 22.07 7.12
C GLY A 506 -3.53 23.03 7.60
N ASP A 507 -3.07 22.84 8.84
CA ASP A 507 -1.90 23.55 9.40
C ASP A 507 -0.62 22.96 8.83
N GLY A 508 -0.15 23.49 7.70
CA GLY A 508 1.13 23.05 7.17
C GLY A 508 1.51 23.72 5.88
N TYR A 509 2.11 24.91 5.93
CA TYR A 509 2.94 25.38 4.83
C TYR A 509 4.19 24.49 4.74
N PHE A 510 4.06 23.26 4.23
CA PHE A 510 5.17 22.56 3.61
C PHE A 510 5.32 23.14 2.20
N GLU A 511 5.73 24.40 2.15
CA GLU A 511 6.45 24.82 0.97
C GLU A 511 7.70 23.94 0.96
N HIS A 512 7.79 23.00 0.00
CA HIS A 512 9.03 22.28 -0.26
C HIS A 512 10.09 23.35 -0.49
N ARG A 513 10.84 23.69 0.57
CA ARG A 513 12.00 24.56 0.49
C ARG A 513 13.03 23.76 -0.27
N PHE A 514 13.12 24.04 -1.56
CA PHE A 514 14.19 23.52 -2.38
C PHE A 514 15.49 23.96 -1.71
N PRO A 515 16.35 23.02 -1.26
CA PRO A 515 17.66 23.42 -0.80
C PRO A 515 18.40 23.98 -2.01
N TYR A 516 18.50 25.30 -2.11
CA TYR A 516 19.39 25.99 -3.04
C TYR A 516 20.83 25.67 -2.62
N LYS A 517 21.29 24.50 -3.04
CA LYS A 517 22.71 24.15 -3.04
C LYS A 517 23.33 24.83 -4.25
N GLU A 518 24.61 25.20 -4.15
CA GLU A 518 25.38 25.75 -5.26
C GLU A 518 25.33 24.76 -6.42
N LEU A 519 24.55 25.12 -7.45
CA LEU A 519 24.10 24.22 -8.51
C LEU A 519 25.20 24.19 -9.60
N ASP A 520 25.86 23.04 -9.72
CA ASP A 520 26.87 22.75 -10.74
C ASP A 520 26.19 22.19 -12.01
N LEU A 521 26.90 22.16 -13.15
CA LEU A 521 26.41 21.55 -14.41
C LEU A 521 25.87 20.13 -14.17
N SER A 522 26.60 19.33 -13.39
CA SER A 522 26.19 17.99 -12.99
C SER A 522 24.89 17.96 -12.18
N GLN A 523 24.67 18.95 -11.31
CA GLN A 523 23.42 19.08 -10.54
C GLN A 523 22.26 19.59 -11.41
N ALA A 524 22.54 20.30 -12.51
CA ALA A 524 21.56 20.64 -13.53
C ALA A 524 21.17 19.43 -14.40
N GLY A 525 21.91 18.32 -14.29
CA GLY A 525 21.74 17.10 -15.10
C GLY A 525 22.36 17.22 -16.50
N VAL A 526 23.39 18.06 -16.64
CA VAL A 526 24.19 18.21 -17.85
C VAL A 526 25.63 17.88 -17.53
N SER A 527 26.26 17.09 -18.39
CA SER A 527 27.66 16.70 -18.21
C SER A 527 28.52 17.19 -19.36
N LEU A 528 29.70 17.68 -18.99
CA LEU A 528 30.77 18.01 -19.91
C LEU A 528 31.56 16.74 -20.20
N PHE A 529 31.60 16.36 -21.47
CA PHE A 529 32.37 15.21 -21.94
C PHE A 529 33.55 15.71 -22.75
N ASP A 530 34.75 15.47 -22.20
CA ASP A 530 36.03 15.73 -22.84
C ASP A 530 36.77 14.38 -22.96
N SER A 531 37.51 14.17 -24.06
CA SER A 531 38.35 12.98 -24.17
C SER A 531 39.65 13.22 -23.40
N ALA A 532 39.63 13.01 -22.08
CA ALA A 532 40.85 13.16 -21.30
C ALA A 532 41.80 11.97 -21.52
N PRO A 533 43.10 12.23 -21.72
CA PRO A 533 44.13 11.19 -21.82
C PRO A 533 44.28 10.46 -20.49
N CYS A 534 44.24 9.12 -20.55
CA CYS A 534 44.63 8.15 -19.52
C CYS A 534 45.33 8.74 -18.28
N SER A 535 44.56 9.31 -17.33
CA SER A 535 45.03 9.60 -15.98
C SER A 535 43.84 9.80 -15.05
N SER A 536 43.50 8.73 -14.34
CA SER A 536 42.86 8.70 -13.01
C SER A 536 41.82 9.76 -12.64
N VAL A 537 40.90 10.11 -13.55
CA VAL A 537 39.61 10.65 -13.14
C VAL A 537 38.66 9.45 -13.08
N PRO A 538 38.07 9.12 -11.91
CA PRO A 538 37.14 8.02 -11.83
C PRO A 538 36.03 8.27 -12.85
N ALA A 539 35.63 7.25 -13.61
CA ALA A 539 34.38 7.26 -14.34
C ALA A 539 33.34 7.92 -13.44
N HIS A 540 32.89 9.12 -13.81
CA HIS A 540 31.89 9.86 -13.06
C HIS A 540 30.60 9.05 -13.22
N HIS A 541 30.44 8.02 -12.39
CA HIS A 541 29.14 7.42 -12.20
C HIS A 541 28.24 8.57 -11.73
N PRO A 542 27.04 8.74 -12.31
CA PRO A 542 26.07 9.69 -11.80
C PRO A 542 25.77 9.28 -10.35
N LYS A 543 26.46 9.89 -9.39
CA LYS A 543 26.35 9.62 -7.94
C LYS A 543 25.06 10.23 -7.38
N HIS A 544 24.43 11.13 -8.13
CA HIS A 544 23.26 11.86 -7.68
C HIS A 544 21.99 11.26 -8.29
N ARG A 545 21.15 10.66 -7.44
CA ARG A 545 19.74 10.51 -7.75
C ARG A 545 19.14 11.91 -7.77
N HIS A 546 18.78 12.38 -8.96
CA HIS A 546 18.00 13.60 -9.13
C HIS A 546 16.76 13.51 -8.25
N HIS A 547 16.54 14.52 -7.40
CA HIS A 547 15.36 14.55 -6.55
C HIS A 547 14.12 14.73 -7.44
N HIS A 548 13.22 13.75 -7.41
CA HIS A 548 11.93 13.87 -8.08
C HIS A 548 11.08 14.89 -7.34
N TYR A 549 10.66 15.93 -8.05
CA TYR A 549 9.76 16.95 -7.53
C TYR A 549 8.36 16.70 -8.08
N SER A 550 7.38 16.53 -7.19
CA SER A 550 5.98 16.42 -7.57
C SER A 550 5.57 17.67 -8.35
N VAL A 551 4.96 17.47 -9.52
CA VAL A 551 4.45 18.54 -10.38
C VAL A 551 3.21 19.18 -9.77
N PHE A 552 2.48 18.41 -8.96
CA PHE A 552 1.36 18.92 -8.18
C PHE A 552 1.88 19.47 -6.84
N PRO A 553 1.68 20.77 -6.55
CA PRO A 553 2.10 21.33 -5.27
C PRO A 553 1.36 20.62 -4.15
N ASP A 554 2.10 20.26 -3.10
CA ASP A 554 1.54 19.73 -1.86
C ASP A 554 0.69 20.80 -1.19
N VAL A 555 -0.55 20.96 -1.64
CA VAL A 555 -1.47 21.84 -0.95
C VAL A 555 -1.81 21.17 0.38
N ALA A 556 -1.63 21.91 1.46
CA ALA A 556 -1.88 21.49 2.82
C ALA A 556 -3.39 21.24 3.03
N MET A 557 -3.91 20.11 2.55
CA MET A 557 -5.20 19.61 3.02
C MET A 557 -4.94 18.59 4.10
N ASP A 558 -5.59 18.79 5.24
CA ASP A 558 -5.61 17.80 6.32
C ASP A 558 -6.48 16.60 5.92
N THR A 559 -7.67 16.86 5.37
CA THR A 559 -8.59 15.82 4.89
C THR A 559 -9.07 16.11 3.47
N THR A 560 -9.00 15.12 2.60
CA THR A 560 -9.56 15.16 1.23
C THR A 560 -11.07 14.88 1.31
N TRP A 561 -11.87 15.82 0.84
CA TRP A 561 -13.33 15.70 0.80
C TRP A 561 -13.83 15.17 -0.55
N LEU A 562 -13.18 15.57 -1.65
CA LEU A 562 -13.64 15.22 -3.00
C LEU A 562 -12.44 14.94 -3.92
N TRP A 563 -12.45 13.79 -4.59
CA TRP A 563 -11.61 13.53 -5.77
C TRP A 563 -12.46 12.90 -6.87
N ARG A 564 -12.72 13.64 -7.95
CA ARG A 564 -13.58 13.13 -9.04
C ARG A 564 -13.09 13.58 -10.40
N CYS A 565 -12.75 12.62 -11.26
CA CYS A 565 -12.35 12.85 -12.64
C CYS A 565 -13.49 12.55 -13.62
N PHE A 566 -13.66 13.37 -14.65
CA PHE A 566 -14.62 13.17 -15.74
C PHE A 566 -14.19 13.91 -17.01
N ASN A 567 -14.70 13.48 -18.16
CA ASN A 567 -14.48 14.18 -19.43
C ASN A 567 -15.47 15.33 -19.58
N TYR A 568 -14.96 16.54 -19.85
CA TYR A 568 -15.76 17.75 -19.95
C TYR A 568 -16.30 17.93 -21.37
N THR A 569 -17.62 17.83 -21.52
CA THR A 569 -18.31 17.93 -22.82
C THR A 569 -19.08 19.25 -22.97
N LYS A 570 -19.44 19.59 -24.21
CA LYS A 570 -20.23 20.79 -24.54
C LYS A 570 -21.61 20.84 -23.89
N ASP A 571 -22.20 19.69 -23.56
CA ASP A 571 -23.47 19.64 -22.84
C ASP A 571 -23.29 20.02 -21.36
N MET A 572 -22.14 19.67 -20.77
CA MET A 572 -21.82 19.99 -19.38
C MET A 572 -21.54 21.48 -19.16
N SER A 573 -21.01 22.20 -20.15
CA SER A 573 -20.81 23.65 -20.03
C SER A 573 -22.11 24.44 -19.86
N SER A 574 -23.23 23.87 -20.33
CA SER A 574 -24.56 24.47 -20.22
C SER A 574 -25.28 24.13 -18.90
N ARG A 575 -24.81 23.12 -18.15
CA ARG A 575 -25.47 22.60 -16.94
C ARG A 575 -24.60 22.85 -15.70
N LYS A 576 -25.18 23.40 -14.63
CA LYS A 576 -24.48 23.51 -13.34
C LYS A 576 -24.26 22.11 -12.74
N LEU A 577 -23.03 21.83 -12.32
CA LEU A 577 -22.68 20.60 -11.60
C LEU A 577 -23.17 20.71 -10.15
N LYS A 578 -23.70 19.63 -9.59
CA LYS A 578 -24.13 19.57 -8.20
C LYS A 578 -23.23 18.65 -7.38
N ILE A 579 -22.64 19.18 -6.31
CA ILE A 579 -21.84 18.43 -5.33
C ILE A 579 -22.42 18.64 -3.93
N SER A 580 -22.12 17.74 -2.97
CA SER A 580 -22.58 17.87 -1.57
C SER A 580 -21.47 18.42 -0.71
N ALA A 581 -21.71 19.53 -0.02
CA ALA A 581 -20.79 20.15 0.93
C ALA A 581 -20.24 19.12 1.95
N PRO A 582 -19.02 19.31 2.46
CA PRO A 582 -18.48 18.46 3.52
C PRO A 582 -19.42 18.35 4.73
N SER A 583 -19.44 17.19 5.39
CA SER A 583 -20.27 16.94 6.57
C SER A 583 -19.73 17.61 7.85
N ARG A 584 -18.43 17.96 7.89
CA ARG A 584 -17.80 18.67 9.00
C ARG A 584 -17.66 20.15 8.68
N GLY A 585 -17.98 21.00 9.65
CA GLY A 585 -17.71 22.44 9.58
C GLY A 585 -16.21 22.74 9.45
N GLY A 586 -15.87 23.80 8.72
CA GLY A 586 -14.49 24.22 8.50
C GLY A 586 -14.30 25.02 7.21
N ARG A 587 -13.04 25.44 7.00
CA ARG A 587 -12.59 26.02 5.73
C ARG A 587 -12.10 24.90 4.82
N TYR A 588 -12.63 24.89 3.62
CA TYR A 588 -12.29 23.96 2.56
C TYR A 588 -11.87 24.74 1.33
N TYR A 589 -11.14 24.10 0.44
CA TYR A 589 -10.88 24.65 -0.88
C TYR A 589 -11.07 23.57 -1.92
N LEU A 590 -11.44 24.01 -3.11
CA LEU A 590 -11.69 23.16 -4.27
C LEU A 590 -10.83 23.64 -5.43
N ARG A 591 -10.12 22.71 -6.07
CA ARG A 591 -9.28 22.97 -7.23
C ARG A 591 -9.67 22.05 -8.37
N SER A 592 -9.66 22.60 -9.59
CA SER A 592 -9.84 21.82 -10.81
C SER A 592 -8.48 21.55 -11.44
N LEU A 593 -8.18 20.28 -11.67
CA LEU A 593 -7.03 19.81 -12.41
C LEU A 593 -7.51 19.44 -13.82
N VAL A 594 -6.89 20.01 -14.84
CA VAL A 594 -7.32 19.92 -16.24
C VAL A 594 -6.20 19.34 -17.07
N LEU A 595 -6.55 18.33 -17.85
CA LEU A 595 -5.70 17.72 -18.86
C LEU A 595 -6.35 18.00 -20.22
N SER A 596 -5.76 18.95 -20.94
CA SER A 596 -6.24 19.36 -22.26
C SER A 596 -5.75 18.38 -23.32
N SER A 597 -6.59 18.14 -24.34
CA SER A 597 -6.26 17.35 -25.52
C SER A 597 -5.50 18.14 -26.59
N THR A 598 -5.54 19.48 -26.52
CA THR A 598 -5.00 20.40 -27.54
C THR A 598 -3.73 21.11 -27.10
N SER A 599 -3.60 21.42 -25.80
CA SER A 599 -2.39 22.02 -25.21
C SER A 599 -1.49 20.96 -24.59
N SER A 600 -0.17 21.15 -24.66
CA SER A 600 0.79 20.27 -23.98
C SER A 600 0.62 20.42 -22.46
N GLY A 601 0.13 19.36 -21.81
CA GLY A 601 0.34 19.11 -20.39
C GLY A 601 -0.74 19.56 -19.39
N LEU A 602 -0.50 19.15 -18.14
CA LEU A 602 -1.31 19.40 -16.96
C LEU A 602 -1.43 20.89 -16.64
N ARG A 603 -2.66 21.35 -16.35
CA ARG A 603 -2.93 22.67 -15.77
C ARG A 603 -3.87 22.55 -14.59
N TYR A 604 -3.87 23.55 -13.71
CA TYR A 604 -4.84 23.60 -12.61
C TYR A 604 -5.41 25.00 -12.40
N SER A 605 -6.60 25.07 -11.80
CA SER A 605 -7.22 26.33 -11.39
C SER A 605 -6.57 26.88 -10.14
N GLU A 606 -6.73 28.18 -9.91
CA GLU A 606 -6.58 28.72 -8.56
C GLU A 606 -7.57 28.02 -7.59
N PRO A 607 -7.20 27.87 -6.30
CA PRO A 607 -8.08 27.24 -5.32
C PRO A 607 -9.31 28.14 -5.08
N ALA A 608 -10.49 27.54 -5.09
CA ALA A 608 -11.74 28.20 -4.77
C ALA A 608 -12.14 27.88 -3.32
N ASP A 609 -12.24 28.90 -2.49
CA ASP A 609 -12.54 28.76 -1.07
C ASP A 609 -14.01 28.44 -0.82
N LEU A 610 -14.25 27.43 0.02
CA LEU A 610 -15.55 26.96 0.45
C LEU A 610 -15.60 26.99 1.97
N THR A 611 -16.56 27.71 2.54
CA THR A 611 -16.79 27.73 3.99
C THR A 611 -18.01 26.91 4.35
N VAL A 612 -17.80 25.86 5.14
CA VAL A 612 -18.88 25.10 5.75
C VAL A 612 -19.02 25.58 7.18
N PHE A 613 -20.12 26.25 7.47
CA PHE A 613 -20.36 26.80 8.81
C PHE A 613 -21.29 25.88 9.58
N SER A 614 -20.82 25.41 10.74
CA SER A 614 -21.66 24.74 11.74
C SER A 614 -21.81 25.69 12.93
N PRO A 615 -23.01 26.24 13.20
CA PRO A 615 -23.18 27.26 14.23
C PRO A 615 -22.95 26.71 15.64
N LEU A 616 -23.33 25.45 15.87
CA LEU A 616 -22.97 24.69 17.06
C LEU A 616 -22.14 23.47 16.67
N ASN A 617 -21.20 23.09 17.52
CA ASN A 617 -20.43 21.86 17.39
C ASN A 617 -20.60 21.01 18.65
N VAL A 618 -20.79 19.70 18.49
CA VAL A 618 -21.01 18.75 19.58
C VAL A 618 -20.07 17.57 19.40
N GLU A 619 -19.20 17.34 20.39
CA GLU A 619 -18.19 16.29 20.31
C GLU A 619 -18.05 15.57 21.66
N PHE A 620 -17.97 14.23 21.62
CA PHE A 620 -17.64 13.41 22.77
C PHE A 620 -16.97 12.10 22.30
N THR A 621 -16.27 11.43 23.21
CA THR A 621 -15.62 10.14 22.94
C THR A 621 -16.08 9.11 23.96
N LEU A 622 -16.27 7.86 23.51
CA LEU A 622 -16.63 6.72 24.34
C LEU A 622 -15.57 5.61 24.18
N PRO A 623 -15.31 4.81 25.22
CA PRO A 623 -14.54 3.57 25.07
C PRO A 623 -15.33 2.55 24.23
N GLU A 624 -14.65 1.51 23.72
CA GLU A 624 -15.34 0.46 22.95
C GLU A 624 -16.16 -0.50 23.83
N ILE A 625 -15.69 -0.77 25.07
CA ILE A 625 -16.25 -1.80 25.95
C ILE A 625 -16.29 -1.31 27.40
N ILE A 626 -17.40 -1.58 28.11
CA ILE A 626 -17.52 -1.49 29.58
C ILE A 626 -18.20 -2.75 30.15
N ARG A 627 -18.14 -2.97 31.46
CA ARG A 627 -18.92 -4.02 32.13
C ARG A 627 -20.21 -3.47 32.72
N VAL A 628 -21.22 -4.33 32.87
CA VAL A 628 -22.41 -4.04 33.67
C VAL A 628 -21.95 -3.57 35.05
N GLY A 629 -22.62 -2.55 35.59
CA GLY A 629 -22.30 -1.97 36.89
C GLY A 629 -21.15 -0.95 36.91
N GLU A 630 -20.31 -0.87 35.86
CA GLU A 630 -19.27 0.16 35.77
C GLU A 630 -19.86 1.54 35.46
N VAL A 631 -19.33 2.57 36.13
CA VAL A 631 -19.75 3.96 35.93
C VAL A 631 -18.80 4.64 34.96
N LEU A 632 -19.30 4.99 33.78
CA LEU A 632 -18.55 5.74 32.78
C LEU A 632 -18.82 7.24 32.92
N GLN A 633 -17.77 8.05 32.93
CA GLN A 633 -17.86 9.50 32.82
C GLN A 633 -17.57 9.92 31.38
N VAL A 634 -18.45 10.74 30.81
CA VAL A 634 -18.35 11.26 29.45
C VAL A 634 -18.44 12.78 29.48
N ASP A 635 -17.47 13.43 28.86
CA ASP A 635 -17.42 14.88 28.74
C ASP A 635 -17.95 15.27 27.34
N VAL A 636 -19.18 15.81 27.29
CA VAL A 636 -19.80 16.28 26.05
C VAL A 636 -19.45 17.73 25.82
N LYS A 637 -18.58 18.00 24.85
CA LYS A 637 -18.17 19.35 24.47
C LYS A 637 -19.22 19.96 23.56
N VAL A 638 -19.68 21.15 23.92
CA VAL A 638 -20.59 21.96 23.09
C VAL A 638 -19.94 23.31 22.86
N GLU A 639 -19.75 23.66 21.60
CA GLU A 639 -19.09 24.89 21.17
C GLU A 639 -20.06 25.77 20.39
N ASN A 640 -20.07 27.06 20.71
CA ASN A 640 -20.79 28.09 19.98
C ASN A 640 -19.85 28.80 19.01
N ASN A 641 -20.05 28.63 17.71
CA ASN A 641 -19.26 29.29 16.67
C ASN A 641 -19.93 30.59 16.15
N VAL A 642 -21.04 31.01 16.75
CA VAL A 642 -21.75 32.26 16.42
C VAL A 642 -21.20 33.40 17.29
N ASN A 643 -21.27 34.63 16.75
CA ASN A 643 -20.84 35.84 17.46
C ASN A 643 -21.88 36.37 18.48
N ASP A 644 -23.02 35.69 18.59
CA ASP A 644 -24.10 36.01 19.51
C ASP A 644 -24.13 35.02 20.68
N CYS A 645 -24.82 35.41 21.74
CA CYS A 645 -25.08 34.53 22.87
C CYS A 645 -26.12 33.50 22.43
N VAL A 646 -25.90 32.22 22.73
CA VAL A 646 -26.81 31.15 22.31
C VAL A 646 -27.37 30.43 23.53
N ASP A 647 -28.69 30.36 23.60
CA ASP A 647 -29.41 29.46 24.51
C ASP A 647 -29.42 28.06 23.91
N VAL A 648 -28.72 27.15 24.57
CA VAL A 648 -28.54 25.78 24.15
C VAL A 648 -29.37 24.85 25.03
N SER A 649 -30.16 23.99 24.39
CA SER A 649 -30.87 22.88 25.03
C SER A 649 -30.24 21.58 24.56
N ALA A 650 -29.46 20.94 25.42
CA ALA A 650 -28.85 19.65 25.16
C ALA A 650 -29.70 18.53 25.78
N ILE A 651 -30.12 17.56 24.97
CA ILE A 651 -30.82 16.35 25.37
C ILE A 651 -29.87 15.19 25.15
N LEU A 652 -29.40 14.61 26.25
CA LEU A 652 -28.53 13.44 26.26
C LEU A 652 -29.40 12.21 26.49
N THR A 653 -29.34 11.23 25.61
CA THR A 653 -30.16 10.02 25.69
C THR A 653 -29.32 8.76 25.68
N LEU A 654 -29.76 7.78 26.46
CA LEU A 654 -29.20 6.44 26.59
C LEU A 654 -30.30 5.43 26.26
N ASN A 655 -29.91 4.31 25.64
CA ASN A 655 -30.79 3.16 25.42
C ASN A 655 -30.18 1.88 26.04
N GLY A 656 -30.85 0.74 25.86
CA GLY A 656 -30.29 -0.56 26.24
C GLY A 656 -30.10 -0.76 27.76
N GLY A 657 -30.96 -0.17 28.59
CA GLY A 657 -30.90 -0.33 30.06
C GLY A 657 -29.76 0.43 30.74
N ALA A 658 -29.12 1.37 30.02
CA ALA A 658 -28.27 2.38 30.61
C ALA A 658 -29.06 3.55 31.20
N LEU A 659 -28.62 4.01 32.37
CA LEU A 659 -29.23 5.10 33.12
C LEU A 659 -28.15 6.07 33.57
N PHE A 660 -28.47 7.36 33.58
CA PHE A 660 -27.57 8.36 34.12
C PHE A 660 -27.45 8.23 35.65
N PHE A 661 -26.22 8.28 36.12
CA PHE A 661 -25.85 8.10 37.52
C PHE A 661 -26.32 9.32 38.33
N GLY A 662 -27.18 9.08 39.32
CA GLY A 662 -27.76 10.12 40.19
C GLY A 662 -29.23 10.45 39.88
N THR A 663 -29.62 10.51 38.61
CA THR A 663 -31.03 10.76 38.21
C THR A 663 -31.82 9.47 37.96
N ASN A 664 -31.14 8.34 37.69
CA ASN A 664 -31.75 7.06 37.32
C ASN A 664 -32.72 7.16 36.13
N GLN A 665 -32.49 8.10 35.22
CA GLN A 665 -33.26 8.30 34.00
C GLN A 665 -32.44 7.92 32.77
N ALA A 666 -33.12 7.52 31.70
CA ALA A 666 -32.50 7.20 30.40
C ALA A 666 -32.21 8.45 29.55
N TYR A 667 -32.66 9.63 30.01
CA TYR A 667 -32.38 10.90 29.36
C TYR A 667 -32.07 11.97 30.40
N ILE A 668 -31.24 12.94 30.04
CA ILE A 668 -31.00 14.16 30.79
C ILE A 668 -31.13 15.34 29.82
N GLY A 669 -31.88 16.36 30.24
CA GLY A 669 -31.95 17.63 29.52
C GLY A 669 -31.19 18.70 30.29
N GLU A 670 -30.18 19.28 29.67
CA GLU A 670 -29.40 20.39 30.21
C GLU A 670 -29.68 21.66 29.40
N LYS A 671 -29.90 22.76 30.11
CA LYS A 671 -30.04 24.09 29.50
C LYS A 671 -28.85 24.93 29.90
N LEU A 672 -28.13 25.40 28.90
CA LEU A 672 -26.90 26.17 29.06
C LEU A 672 -26.97 27.39 28.15
N ARG A 673 -26.35 28.48 28.58
CA ARG A 673 -26.14 29.66 27.72
C ARG A 673 -24.67 29.76 27.40
N LEU A 674 -24.34 29.79 26.12
CA LEU A 674 -22.97 29.96 25.63
C LEU A 674 -22.75 31.40 25.20
N GLY A 675 -21.60 31.96 25.60
CA GLY A 675 -21.15 33.24 25.08
C GLY A 675 -20.70 33.14 23.62
N PRO A 676 -20.50 34.28 22.94
CA PRO A 676 -19.93 34.36 21.60
C PRO A 676 -18.61 33.60 21.52
N GLN A 677 -18.45 32.73 20.52
CA GLN A 677 -17.23 31.92 20.34
C GLN A 677 -16.83 31.12 21.60
N GLY A 678 -17.80 30.81 22.46
CA GLY A 678 -17.60 30.14 23.74
C GLY A 678 -17.81 28.63 23.65
N ALA A 679 -17.08 27.88 24.47
CA ALA A 679 -17.23 26.43 24.59
C ALA A 679 -17.52 26.04 26.04
N THR A 680 -18.27 24.96 26.23
CA THR A 680 -18.47 24.33 27.53
C THR A 680 -18.43 22.82 27.42
N SER A 681 -18.30 22.14 28.55
CA SER A 681 -18.39 20.67 28.62
C SER A 681 -19.47 20.27 29.61
N ILE A 682 -20.40 19.44 29.16
CA ILE A 682 -21.42 18.80 30.00
C ILE A 682 -20.84 17.46 30.43
N VAL A 683 -20.52 17.35 31.71
CA VAL A 683 -19.97 16.12 32.29
C VAL A 683 -21.13 15.26 32.76
N VAL A 684 -21.32 14.09 32.15
CA VAL A 684 -22.33 13.12 32.56
C VAL A 684 -21.68 11.83 33.00
N LYS A 685 -22.33 11.15 33.95
CA LYS A 685 -21.97 9.81 34.38
C LYS A 685 -23.14 8.89 34.10
N PHE A 686 -22.88 7.70 33.58
CA PHE A 686 -23.93 6.70 33.40
C PHE A 686 -23.42 5.30 33.72
N VAL A 687 -24.36 4.42 34.03
CA VAL A 687 -24.13 3.01 34.33
C VAL A 687 -25.11 2.19 33.51
N SER A 688 -24.66 1.03 33.04
CA SER A 688 -25.55 0.08 32.39
C SER A 688 -25.86 -1.11 33.29
N SER A 689 -27.14 -1.46 33.33
CA SER A 689 -27.65 -2.58 34.13
C SER A 689 -27.84 -3.86 33.33
N THR A 690 -27.83 -3.76 31.99
CA THR A 690 -28.08 -4.91 31.10
C THR A 690 -26.97 -5.04 30.06
N PRO A 691 -26.50 -6.27 29.78
CA PRO A 691 -25.49 -6.49 28.76
C PRO A 691 -26.06 -6.28 27.35
N GLY A 692 -25.28 -5.67 26.45
CA GLY A 692 -25.71 -5.33 25.09
C GLY A 692 -25.10 -4.04 24.57
N TYR A 693 -25.53 -3.61 23.38
CA TYR A 693 -25.11 -2.32 22.82
C TYR A 693 -25.97 -1.20 23.37
N ASN A 694 -25.30 -0.18 23.92
CA ASN A 694 -25.93 1.05 24.36
C ASN A 694 -25.42 2.20 23.49
N ASN A 695 -26.35 2.89 22.84
CA ASN A 695 -26.09 4.11 22.11
C ASN A 695 -26.26 5.28 23.07
N PHE A 696 -25.25 6.14 23.10
CA PHE A 696 -25.32 7.44 23.73
C PHE A 696 -25.45 8.49 22.63
N THR A 697 -26.53 9.24 22.67
CA THR A 697 -26.85 10.27 21.68
C THR A 697 -26.96 11.61 22.38
N ALA A 698 -26.19 12.59 21.92
CA ALA A 698 -26.30 13.98 22.31
C ALA A 698 -27.03 14.75 21.20
N GLU A 699 -28.23 15.22 21.50
CA GLU A 699 -29.03 16.10 20.65
C GLU A 699 -28.99 17.51 21.22
N VAL A 700 -28.49 18.48 20.46
CA VAL A 700 -28.27 19.85 20.94
C VAL A 700 -29.01 20.82 20.03
N SER A 701 -29.97 21.55 20.56
CA SER A 701 -30.65 22.63 19.85
C SER A 701 -30.23 24.00 20.37
N GLY A 702 -30.11 24.96 19.46
CA GLY A 702 -29.64 26.32 19.78
C GLY A 702 -30.61 27.41 19.34
N TYR A 703 -30.77 28.44 20.17
CA TYR A 703 -31.54 29.63 19.88
C TYR A 703 -30.71 30.88 20.17
N ILE A 704 -30.71 31.86 19.26
CA ILE A 704 -29.99 33.12 19.48
C ILE A 704 -30.67 33.88 20.63
N SER A 705 -29.86 34.38 21.56
CA SER A 705 -30.28 35.08 22.77
C SER A 705 -29.77 36.52 22.76
N ASP A 706 -30.64 37.47 23.09
CA ASP A 706 -30.34 38.92 23.05
C ASP A 706 -29.29 39.35 24.10
N SER A 707 -29.01 38.52 25.11
CA SER A 707 -28.02 38.85 26.15
C SER A 707 -27.30 37.63 26.75
N CYS A 708 -26.00 37.78 27.00
CA CYS A 708 -25.15 36.75 27.60
C CYS A 708 -25.29 36.63 29.12
N GLN A 709 -26.05 37.52 29.76
CA GLN A 709 -26.26 37.51 31.20
C GLN A 709 -27.52 36.71 31.52
N ALA A 710 -27.45 35.83 32.52
CA ALA A 710 -28.62 35.14 33.04
C ALA A 710 -29.58 36.19 33.65
N GLN A 711 -30.74 36.44 33.03
CA GLN A 711 -31.77 37.26 33.65
C GLN A 711 -32.31 36.51 34.88
N LYS A 712 -31.88 36.92 36.08
CA LYS A 712 -32.62 36.60 37.31
C LYS A 712 -33.82 37.53 37.38
N ASN A 713 -35.00 37.03 37.02
CA ASN A 713 -36.24 37.78 37.22
C ASN A 713 -36.62 37.71 38.72
N PRO A 714 -36.79 38.83 39.45
CA PRO A 714 -37.16 38.80 40.88
C PRO A 714 -38.65 38.58 41.16
N HIS A 715 -39.53 38.55 40.15
CA HIS A 715 -40.97 38.38 40.36
C HIS A 715 -41.55 37.30 39.43
N GLY A 716 -42.16 36.29 40.05
CA GLY A 716 -42.75 35.14 39.40
C GLY A 716 -44.11 35.45 38.78
N ASP A 717 -44.10 36.06 37.59
CA ASP A 717 -45.21 35.97 36.66
C ASP A 717 -44.76 35.26 35.39
N ASN A 718 -45.52 34.21 35.05
CA ASN A 718 -45.35 33.42 33.83
C ASN A 718 -45.77 34.26 32.62
N LEU A 719 -44.84 35.03 32.07
CA LEU A 719 -44.90 35.44 30.68
C LEU A 719 -43.86 34.60 29.93
N GLN A 720 -44.35 33.66 29.12
CA GLN A 720 -43.53 32.98 28.12
C GLN A 720 -42.81 34.05 27.30
N PRO A 721 -41.48 33.99 27.11
CA PRO A 721 -40.85 34.83 26.11
C PRO A 721 -41.47 34.46 24.77
N GLU A 722 -42.14 35.41 24.12
CA GLU A 722 -42.61 35.25 22.74
C GLU A 722 -41.38 35.01 21.85
N TRP A 723 -41.38 33.85 21.20
CA TRP A 723 -40.28 33.38 20.37
C TRP A 723 -40.29 34.13 19.05
N SER A 724 -39.57 35.25 18.97
CA SER A 724 -38.98 35.71 17.71
C SER A 724 -37.49 35.41 17.71
N GLN A 725 -37.11 34.18 18.03
CA GLN A 725 -35.72 33.73 18.05
C GLN A 725 -35.42 32.93 16.79
N GLU A 726 -34.41 33.35 16.03
CA GLU A 726 -33.84 32.56 14.94
C GLU A 726 -33.26 31.27 15.55
N SER A 727 -33.88 30.14 15.21
CA SER A 727 -33.41 28.81 15.60
C SER A 727 -32.15 28.47 14.79
N LEU A 728 -31.09 28.05 15.49
CA LEU A 728 -29.87 27.54 14.86
C LEU A 728 -30.03 26.08 14.40
N GLY A 729 -31.17 25.44 14.67
CA GLY A 729 -31.45 24.05 14.36
C GLY A 729 -31.01 23.09 15.47
N THR A 730 -31.01 21.80 15.13
CA THR A 730 -30.68 20.68 16.03
C THR A 730 -29.47 19.92 15.49
N PHE A 731 -28.48 19.68 16.35
CA PHE A 731 -27.22 19.00 16.04
C PHE A 731 -27.15 17.71 16.84
N VAL A 732 -26.96 16.58 16.16
CA VAL A 732 -26.98 15.25 16.80
C VAL A 732 -25.63 14.56 16.61
N HIS A 733 -25.02 14.14 17.72
CA HIS A 733 -23.87 13.25 17.70
C HIS A 733 -24.22 11.96 18.46
N MET A 734 -23.97 10.81 17.85
CA MET A 734 -24.30 9.49 18.42
C MET A 734 -23.07 8.59 18.36
N SER A 735 -22.78 7.90 19.46
CA SER A 735 -21.80 6.83 19.51
C SER A 735 -22.34 5.62 20.27
N SER A 736 -21.84 4.44 19.95
CA SER A 736 -22.29 3.15 20.49
C SER A 736 -21.21 2.52 21.36
N LEU A 737 -21.61 1.93 22.47
CA LEU A 737 -20.76 1.27 23.45
C LEU A 737 -21.26 -0.15 23.70
N LEU A 738 -20.35 -1.14 23.78
CA LEU A 738 -20.72 -2.50 24.17
C LEU A 738 -20.60 -2.69 25.69
N VAL A 739 -21.65 -3.23 26.30
CA VAL A 739 -21.69 -3.58 27.72
C VAL A 739 -21.64 -5.10 27.90
N MET A 740 -20.59 -5.59 28.55
CA MET A 740 -20.42 -7.00 28.90
C MET A 740 -21.05 -7.33 30.25
N ALA A 741 -21.56 -8.54 30.41
CA ALA A 741 -22.06 -9.01 31.70
C ALA A 741 -20.94 -9.05 32.76
N GLU A 742 -21.31 -8.92 34.03
CA GLU A 742 -20.39 -9.10 35.15
C GLU A 742 -19.93 -10.56 35.28
N GLY A 743 -18.76 -10.78 35.88
CA GLY A 743 -18.21 -12.11 36.14
C GLY A 743 -17.27 -12.65 35.06
N GLN A 744 -16.96 -13.95 35.13
CA GLN A 744 -16.13 -14.66 34.16
C GLN A 744 -17.02 -15.52 33.26
N ILE A 745 -16.84 -15.41 31.95
CA ILE A 745 -17.55 -16.26 30.99
C ILE A 745 -16.91 -17.65 31.02
N LYS A 746 -17.71 -18.68 31.34
CA LYS A 746 -17.32 -20.08 31.19
C LYS A 746 -18.16 -20.72 30.11
N THR A 747 -17.51 -21.26 29.09
CA THR A 747 -18.16 -21.99 28.01
C THR A 747 -17.88 -23.48 28.20
N ARG A 748 -18.94 -24.28 28.30
CA ARG A 748 -18.86 -25.75 28.27
C ARG A 748 -19.43 -26.21 26.94
N THR A 749 -18.62 -26.91 26.16
CA THR A 749 -19.02 -27.45 24.87
C THR A 749 -19.23 -28.94 25.02
N GLU A 750 -20.43 -29.41 24.68
CA GLU A 750 -20.66 -30.84 24.48
C GLU A 750 -20.89 -31.05 22.99
N SER A 751 -20.05 -31.88 22.36
CA SER A 751 -20.13 -32.20 20.94
C SER A 751 -20.57 -33.65 20.76
N ALA A 752 -21.43 -33.86 19.78
CA ALA A 752 -21.89 -35.17 19.35
C ALA A 752 -21.63 -35.31 17.86
N TYR A 753 -20.93 -36.37 17.45
CA TYR A 753 -20.70 -36.67 16.04
C TYR A 753 -21.67 -37.74 15.55
N PHE A 754 -22.59 -37.36 14.67
CA PHE A 754 -23.58 -38.26 14.09
C PHE A 754 -23.08 -38.79 12.74
N CYS A 755 -22.32 -39.86 12.75
CA CYS A 755 -21.98 -40.60 11.54
C CYS A 755 -23.06 -41.66 11.28
N ALA A 756 -23.92 -41.45 10.28
CA ALA A 756 -24.75 -42.53 9.78
C ALA A 756 -23.80 -43.66 9.34
N ASN A 757 -24.01 -44.90 9.80
CA ASN A 757 -23.16 -46.06 9.51
C ASN A 757 -22.86 -46.21 8.00
N GLU A 758 -21.82 -45.54 7.52
CA GLU A 758 -21.39 -45.51 6.14
C GLU A 758 -20.46 -46.70 5.92
N GLN A 759 -20.86 -47.61 5.03
CA GLN A 759 -19.97 -48.68 4.58
C GLN A 759 -19.41 -48.28 3.21
N PHE A 760 -18.11 -48.02 3.17
CA PHE A 760 -17.41 -47.62 1.96
C PHE A 760 -16.81 -48.84 1.24
N VAL A 761 -17.23 -49.06 -0.01
CA VAL A 761 -16.71 -50.15 -0.85
C VAL A 761 -16.08 -49.56 -2.09
N THR A 762 -14.75 -49.60 -2.18
CA THR A 762 -14.02 -49.26 -3.40
C THR A 762 -13.65 -50.52 -4.18
N ILE A 763 -13.98 -50.54 -5.46
CA ILE A 763 -13.58 -51.58 -6.41
C ILE A 763 -12.47 -50.99 -7.29
N PRO A 764 -11.20 -51.41 -7.12
CA PRO A 764 -10.11 -50.95 -7.97
C PRO A 764 -10.28 -51.53 -9.39
N ALA A 765 -9.74 -50.83 -10.40
CA ALA A 765 -9.86 -51.22 -11.81
C ALA A 765 -9.31 -52.63 -12.12
N SER A 766 -8.42 -53.15 -11.27
CA SER A 766 -7.80 -54.48 -11.40
C SER A 766 -8.59 -55.62 -10.73
N ASP A 767 -9.63 -55.35 -9.93
CA ASP A 767 -10.37 -56.38 -9.18
C ASP A 767 -11.80 -56.57 -9.73
N ASN A 768 -12.04 -57.76 -10.29
CA ASN A 768 -13.32 -58.12 -10.94
C ASN A 768 -14.22 -59.01 -10.04
N ARG A 769 -13.88 -59.15 -8.75
CA ARG A 769 -14.62 -59.97 -7.79
C ARG A 769 -15.67 -59.16 -7.05
N TYR A 770 -16.75 -59.84 -6.62
CA TYR A 770 -17.76 -59.22 -5.76
C TYR A 770 -17.18 -58.93 -4.38
N LYS A 771 -17.29 -57.67 -3.94
CA LYS A 771 -17.08 -57.29 -2.55
C LYS A 771 -18.41 -57.37 -1.81
N TRP A 772 -18.44 -58.06 -0.67
CA TRP A 772 -19.67 -58.34 0.07
C TRP A 772 -19.73 -57.53 1.36
N ILE A 773 -20.91 -57.00 1.66
CA ILE A 773 -21.25 -56.44 2.97
C ILE A 773 -22.51 -57.15 3.50
N PRO A 774 -22.70 -57.27 4.82
CA PRO A 774 -23.96 -57.75 5.38
C PRO A 774 -25.09 -56.77 5.07
N ALA A 775 -26.28 -57.29 4.74
CA ALA A 775 -27.48 -56.47 4.61
C ALA A 775 -28.01 -56.06 6.00
N PRO A 776 -28.76 -54.94 6.11
CA PRO A 776 -29.35 -54.50 7.38
C PRO A 776 -30.23 -55.58 8.01
N ARG A 777 -30.09 -55.80 9.33
CA ARG A 777 -30.83 -56.86 10.06
C ARG A 777 -32.29 -56.50 10.37
N ASN A 778 -32.63 -55.21 10.44
CA ASN A 778 -33.90 -54.71 11.00
C ASN A 778 -34.82 -53.97 9.99
N LYS A 779 -34.40 -53.75 8.73
CA LYS A 779 -35.18 -53.03 7.71
C LYS A 779 -34.95 -53.64 6.32
N ASP A 780 -35.92 -53.47 5.44
CA ASP A 780 -35.91 -53.99 4.07
C ASP A 780 -35.43 -52.94 3.03
N GLY A 781 -34.27 -52.27 3.25
CA GLY A 781 -33.71 -51.34 2.25
C GLY A 781 -32.40 -50.63 2.63
N VAL A 782 -31.74 -50.02 1.64
CA VAL A 782 -30.48 -49.24 1.76
C VAL A 782 -30.43 -48.08 0.76
N PHE A 783 -29.67 -47.04 1.06
CA PHE A 783 -29.26 -46.04 0.07
C PHE A 783 -27.83 -46.31 -0.38
N VAL A 784 -27.57 -46.17 -1.68
CA VAL A 784 -26.26 -46.39 -2.27
C VAL A 784 -25.90 -45.20 -3.13
N THR A 785 -24.82 -44.53 -2.77
CA THR A 785 -24.18 -43.51 -3.60
C THR A 785 -23.10 -44.17 -4.44
N ILE A 786 -23.09 -43.90 -5.74
CA ILE A 786 -22.23 -44.56 -6.71
C ILE A 786 -21.46 -43.51 -7.53
N THR A 787 -20.14 -43.65 -7.60
CA THR A 787 -19.29 -42.98 -8.59
C THR A 787 -18.63 -44.04 -9.47
N SER A 788 -18.89 -43.96 -10.78
CA SER A 788 -18.37 -44.91 -11.76
C SER A 788 -18.46 -44.31 -13.16
N SER A 789 -17.44 -44.57 -13.99
CA SER A 789 -17.44 -44.28 -15.43
C SER A 789 -17.98 -45.44 -16.28
N SER A 790 -18.45 -46.53 -15.65
CA SER A 790 -18.96 -47.74 -16.31
C SER A 790 -20.17 -48.33 -15.58
N ASP A 791 -20.77 -49.37 -16.16
CA ASP A 791 -21.89 -50.09 -15.58
C ASP A 791 -21.49 -50.76 -14.26
N VAL A 792 -22.39 -50.70 -13.28
CA VAL A 792 -22.17 -51.29 -11.95
C VAL A 792 -23.23 -52.31 -11.62
N THR A 793 -22.84 -53.29 -10.83
CA THR A 793 -23.70 -54.40 -10.45
C THR A 793 -23.80 -54.52 -8.93
N ILE A 794 -25.03 -54.48 -8.42
CA ILE A 794 -25.40 -54.68 -7.03
C ILE A 794 -26.16 -56.00 -6.91
N VAL A 795 -25.80 -56.84 -5.95
CA VAL A 795 -26.37 -58.19 -5.77
C VAL A 795 -26.99 -58.31 -4.40
N LEU A 796 -28.22 -58.83 -4.35
CA LEU A 796 -28.91 -59.22 -3.13
C LEU A 796 -28.82 -60.74 -2.98
N SER A 797 -28.25 -61.23 -1.86
CA SER A 797 -28.13 -62.66 -1.60
C SER A 797 -28.31 -63.07 -0.13
N GLY A 798 -28.79 -64.29 0.09
CA GLY A 798 -28.88 -64.89 1.42
C GLY A 798 -27.52 -65.36 1.99
N LYS A 799 -26.48 -65.49 1.15
CA LYS A 799 -25.11 -65.89 1.55
C LYS A 799 -24.09 -64.94 0.90
N PRO A 800 -22.92 -64.67 1.51
CA PRO A 800 -21.89 -63.80 0.93
C PRO A 800 -21.07 -64.52 -0.16
N LYS A 801 -21.76 -65.14 -1.12
CA LYS A 801 -21.16 -65.84 -2.27
C LYS A 801 -22.15 -65.88 -3.43
N THR A 802 -21.63 -65.89 -4.66
CA THR A 802 -22.47 -66.03 -5.86
C THR A 802 -23.25 -67.33 -5.79
N SER A 803 -24.58 -67.27 -5.95
CA SER A 803 -25.46 -68.45 -5.87
C SER A 803 -26.58 -68.33 -6.90
N PRO A 804 -27.24 -69.44 -7.28
CA PRO A 804 -28.40 -69.37 -8.17
C PRO A 804 -29.62 -68.68 -7.53
N GLN A 805 -29.62 -68.53 -6.20
CA GLN A 805 -30.63 -67.77 -5.44
C GLN A 805 -30.05 -66.39 -5.09
N MET A 806 -29.95 -65.51 -6.09
CA MET A 806 -29.60 -64.10 -5.92
C MET A 806 -30.34 -63.24 -6.95
N TYR A 807 -30.60 -61.99 -6.59
CA TYR A 807 -31.11 -60.96 -7.50
C TYR A 807 -29.99 -59.97 -7.79
N THR A 808 -29.84 -59.64 -9.06
CA THR A 808 -28.74 -58.80 -9.56
C THR A 808 -29.34 -57.56 -10.21
N ILE A 809 -28.93 -56.41 -9.73
CA ILE A 809 -29.36 -55.08 -10.18
C ILE A 809 -28.15 -54.47 -10.89
N THR A 810 -28.27 -54.31 -12.20
CA THR A 810 -27.23 -53.66 -12.99
C THR A 810 -27.72 -52.27 -13.35
N LEU A 811 -26.97 -51.26 -12.89
CA LEU A 811 -27.18 -49.86 -13.22
C LEU A 811 -26.15 -49.48 -14.29
N GLY A 812 -26.61 -49.30 -15.52
CA GLY A 812 -25.75 -49.00 -16.65
C GLY A 812 -25.94 -47.59 -17.20
N LEU A 813 -24.93 -47.10 -17.94
CA LEU A 813 -24.92 -45.75 -18.52
C LEU A 813 -26.01 -45.54 -19.58
N SER A 814 -26.43 -46.61 -20.26
CA SER A 814 -27.46 -46.59 -21.30
C SER A 814 -28.74 -47.33 -20.91
N LYS A 815 -28.61 -48.42 -20.14
CA LYS A 815 -29.71 -49.30 -19.76
C LYS A 815 -29.46 -49.85 -18.36
N SER A 816 -30.51 -49.94 -17.55
CA SER A 816 -30.50 -50.54 -16.22
C SER A 816 -31.54 -51.65 -16.12
N TRP A 817 -31.26 -52.73 -15.38
CA TRP A 817 -32.14 -53.89 -15.31
C TRP A 817 -31.98 -54.72 -14.03
N ILE A 818 -32.99 -55.54 -13.75
CA ILE A 818 -32.95 -56.58 -12.71
C ILE A 818 -32.91 -57.96 -13.38
N THR A 819 -32.01 -58.82 -12.91
CA THR A 819 -31.90 -60.23 -13.32
C THR A 819 -31.86 -61.15 -12.10
N ARG A 820 -32.03 -62.45 -12.31
CA ARG A 820 -31.95 -63.46 -11.25
C ARG A 820 -30.95 -64.55 -11.62
N GLY A 821 -30.16 -64.97 -10.62
CA GLY A 821 -29.20 -66.06 -10.75
C GLY A 821 -27.75 -65.61 -10.96
N LYS A 822 -26.85 -66.59 -11.08
CA LYS A 822 -25.38 -66.40 -11.08
C LYS A 822 -24.84 -65.77 -12.36
N HIS A 823 -25.51 -65.97 -13.49
CA HIS A 823 -25.07 -65.50 -14.80
C HIS A 823 -26.09 -64.49 -15.32
N ALA A 824 -25.70 -63.24 -15.50
CA ALA A 824 -26.55 -62.13 -15.95
C ALA A 824 -26.98 -62.22 -17.44
N HIS A 825 -26.89 -63.41 -18.04
CA HIS A 825 -27.25 -63.65 -19.43
C HIS A 825 -28.51 -64.52 -19.49
N GLY A 826 -29.65 -63.92 -19.85
CA GLY A 826 -30.80 -64.72 -20.28
C GLY A 826 -32.14 -64.00 -20.34
N VAL A 827 -32.56 -63.34 -19.26
CA VAL A 827 -33.89 -62.68 -19.21
C VAL A 827 -33.83 -61.48 -18.29
N TYR A 828 -34.03 -60.27 -18.82
CA TYR A 828 -34.28 -59.09 -17.99
C TYR A 828 -35.66 -59.26 -17.35
N LEU A 829 -35.71 -59.30 -16.03
CA LEU A 829 -36.97 -59.37 -15.29
C LEU A 829 -37.73 -58.05 -15.44
N THR A 830 -37.00 -56.94 -15.32
CA THR A 830 -37.46 -55.59 -15.64
C THR A 830 -36.28 -54.77 -16.14
N HIS A 831 -36.51 -53.77 -17.00
CA HIS A 831 -35.47 -52.90 -17.51
C HIS A 831 -36.00 -51.49 -17.81
N ILE A 832 -35.09 -50.52 -17.79
CA ILE A 832 -35.33 -49.13 -18.17
C ILE A 832 -34.09 -48.59 -18.91
N SER A 833 -34.30 -47.70 -19.89
CA SER A 833 -33.21 -47.06 -20.64
C SER A 833 -33.24 -45.56 -20.35
N VAL A 834 -32.50 -45.14 -19.33
CA VAL A 834 -32.28 -43.72 -18.99
C VAL A 834 -30.80 -43.43 -19.18
N PRO A 835 -30.40 -42.55 -20.11
CA PRO A 835 -29.00 -42.24 -20.34
C PRO A 835 -28.40 -41.43 -19.17
N ASN A 836 -27.11 -41.61 -18.91
CA ASN A 836 -26.31 -40.86 -17.92
C ASN A 836 -26.81 -41.03 -16.47
N LEU A 837 -27.14 -42.26 -16.08
CA LEU A 837 -27.54 -42.57 -14.70
C LEU A 837 -26.38 -42.45 -13.71
N LEU A 838 -25.13 -42.63 -14.18
CA LEU A 838 -23.90 -42.62 -13.41
C LEU A 838 -22.92 -41.57 -13.97
N SER A 839 -22.03 -41.06 -13.12
CA SER A 839 -20.98 -40.10 -13.48
C SER A 839 -19.70 -40.45 -12.71
N SER A 840 -18.55 -40.18 -13.34
CA SER A 840 -17.22 -40.28 -12.71
C SER A 840 -16.97 -39.15 -11.73
N ASP A 841 -17.50 -37.96 -12.02
CA ASP A 841 -17.14 -36.72 -11.34
C ASP A 841 -18.16 -36.36 -10.25
N LYS A 842 -19.44 -36.70 -10.47
CA LYS A 842 -20.52 -36.43 -9.51
C LYS A 842 -21.15 -37.73 -8.98
N PRO A 843 -21.19 -37.93 -7.64
CA PRO A 843 -21.84 -39.10 -7.06
C PRO A 843 -23.34 -39.14 -7.37
N SER A 844 -23.82 -40.29 -7.83
CA SER A 844 -25.23 -40.53 -8.12
C SER A 844 -25.86 -41.35 -6.99
N VAL A 845 -27.02 -40.91 -6.49
CA VAL A 845 -27.69 -41.52 -5.33
C VAL A 845 -28.88 -42.36 -5.77
N PHE A 846 -28.90 -43.60 -5.29
CA PHE A 846 -29.97 -44.56 -5.49
C PHE A 846 -30.48 -45.09 -4.16
N TRP A 847 -31.78 -45.36 -4.10
CA TRP A 847 -32.38 -46.07 -2.98
C TRP A 847 -32.83 -47.45 -3.47
N LEU A 848 -32.64 -48.47 -2.64
CA LEU A 848 -33.00 -49.86 -2.91
C LEU A 848 -33.83 -50.38 -1.75
N THR A 849 -35.08 -50.81 -1.99
CA THR A 849 -35.91 -51.47 -0.97
C THR A 849 -36.32 -52.86 -1.43
N TRP A 850 -36.52 -53.77 -0.48
CA TRP A 850 -37.06 -55.11 -0.69
C TRP A 850 -38.25 -55.39 0.24
N ASP A 851 -38.95 -54.34 0.65
CA ASP A 851 -40.04 -54.35 1.60
C ASP A 851 -41.27 -55.06 1.03
N SER A 852 -42.06 -55.70 1.89
CA SER A 852 -43.29 -56.42 1.52
C SER A 852 -43.13 -57.49 0.42
N GLY A 853 -41.91 -57.99 0.21
CA GLY A 853 -41.59 -58.96 -0.85
C GLY A 853 -41.48 -58.35 -2.25
N LEU A 854 -41.22 -57.04 -2.35
CA LEU A 854 -41.06 -56.33 -3.60
C LEU A 854 -39.69 -55.63 -3.64
N LEU A 855 -38.86 -55.96 -4.62
CA LEU A 855 -37.60 -55.27 -4.86
C LEU A 855 -37.86 -54.02 -5.71
N THR A 856 -37.64 -52.84 -5.14
CA THR A 856 -37.71 -51.56 -5.86
C THR A 856 -36.40 -50.80 -5.79
N VAL A 857 -36.09 -50.11 -6.88
CA VAL A 857 -34.92 -49.25 -7.02
C VAL A 857 -35.39 -47.92 -7.56
N GLY A 858 -34.98 -46.82 -6.95
CA GLY A 858 -35.26 -45.49 -7.45
C GLY A 858 -34.10 -44.53 -7.24
N ARG A 859 -34.32 -43.28 -7.65
CA ARG A 859 -33.30 -42.21 -7.64
C ARG A 859 -33.61 -41.20 -6.53
N GLN A 860 -32.58 -40.49 -6.06
CA GLN A 860 -32.64 -39.44 -5.03
C GLN A 860 -32.74 -39.98 -3.58
N TRP A 861 -32.96 -39.08 -2.61
CA TRP A 861 -32.95 -39.38 -1.18
C TRP A 861 -34.33 -39.73 -0.59
N GLU A 862 -35.39 -39.77 -1.41
CA GLU A 862 -36.75 -40.09 -0.98
C GLU A 862 -37.15 -41.50 -1.45
N PRO A 863 -37.34 -42.47 -0.52
CA PRO A 863 -37.74 -43.82 -0.88
C PRO A 863 -39.15 -43.81 -1.48
N HIS A 864 -39.40 -44.72 -2.43
CA HIS A 864 -40.64 -44.81 -3.22
C HIS A 864 -40.93 -43.62 -4.15
N ASN A 865 -40.12 -42.55 -4.11
CA ASN A 865 -40.16 -41.47 -5.09
C ASN A 865 -39.20 -41.77 -6.26
N GLN A 866 -39.60 -41.43 -7.50
CA GLN A 866 -38.82 -41.72 -8.72
C GLN A 866 -38.35 -43.18 -8.84
N THR A 867 -39.29 -44.12 -8.77
CA THR A 867 -39.03 -45.56 -8.98
C THR A 867 -38.53 -45.82 -10.41
N LEU A 868 -37.37 -46.48 -10.53
CA LEU A 868 -36.73 -46.84 -11.79
C LEU A 868 -37.02 -48.30 -12.17
N LEU A 869 -36.86 -49.22 -11.22
CA LEU A 869 -37.02 -50.65 -11.44
C LEU A 869 -37.83 -51.25 -10.29
N GLN A 870 -38.73 -52.18 -10.61
CA GLN A 870 -39.59 -52.85 -9.64
C GLN A 870 -39.77 -54.33 -10.04
N TRP A 871 -39.62 -55.24 -9.08
CA TRP A 871 -39.80 -56.68 -9.30
C TRP A 871 -40.23 -57.44 -8.03
N PRO A 872 -41.22 -58.36 -8.09
CA PRO A 872 -41.60 -59.18 -6.93
C PRO A 872 -40.53 -60.22 -6.57
N LEU A 873 -40.15 -60.26 -5.29
CA LEU A 873 -39.25 -61.27 -4.72
C LEU A 873 -40.00 -62.56 -4.39
N ASP A 874 -39.28 -63.69 -4.42
CA ASP A 874 -39.84 -64.97 -3.99
C ASP A 874 -40.20 -64.94 -2.49
N LYS A 875 -41.38 -65.46 -2.11
CA LYS A 875 -41.90 -65.48 -0.73
C LYS A 875 -40.98 -66.11 0.34
N LYS A 876 -39.94 -66.86 -0.05
CA LYS A 876 -38.96 -67.51 0.85
C LYS A 876 -37.57 -66.88 0.80
N PHE A 877 -37.36 -65.84 -0.02
CA PHE A 877 -36.06 -65.21 -0.19
C PHE A 877 -35.80 -64.21 0.93
N LYS A 878 -34.65 -64.35 1.62
CA LYS A 878 -34.19 -63.41 2.64
C LYS A 878 -32.89 -62.76 2.18
N VAL A 879 -32.85 -61.44 2.21
CA VAL A 879 -31.66 -60.66 1.88
C VAL A 879 -30.80 -60.55 3.14
N ASN A 880 -29.65 -61.23 3.16
CA ASN A 880 -28.72 -61.18 4.28
C ASN A 880 -27.41 -60.49 3.93
N ASN A 881 -27.08 -60.36 2.64
CA ASN A 881 -25.82 -59.81 2.14
C ASN A 881 -26.04 -59.03 0.85
N LEU A 882 -25.27 -57.95 0.69
CA LEU A 882 -25.17 -57.13 -0.51
C LEU A 882 -23.80 -57.34 -1.15
N GLY A 883 -23.75 -57.56 -2.46
CA GLY A 883 -22.51 -57.72 -3.22
C GLY A 883 -22.35 -56.60 -4.25
N PHE A 884 -21.15 -56.04 -4.37
CA PHE A 884 -20.84 -54.95 -5.32
C PHE A 884 -19.78 -55.39 -6.31
N LYS A 885 -19.96 -54.98 -7.57
CA LYS A 885 -19.05 -55.24 -8.68
C LYS A 885 -19.12 -54.11 -9.72
N ALA A 886 -18.00 -53.82 -10.37
CA ALA A 886 -17.90 -52.93 -11.53
C ALA A 886 -17.45 -53.72 -12.76
N ASP A 887 -17.56 -53.10 -13.94
CA ASP A 887 -16.98 -53.63 -15.17
C ASP A 887 -15.44 -53.66 -15.12
N PHE A 888 -14.85 -54.54 -15.92
CA PHE A 888 -13.40 -54.75 -15.97
C PHE A 888 -12.68 -53.45 -16.39
N GLU A 889 -11.53 -53.16 -15.77
CA GLU A 889 -10.71 -51.95 -15.97
C GLU A 889 -11.33 -50.62 -15.54
N HIS A 890 -12.48 -50.64 -14.87
CA HIS A 890 -13.13 -49.43 -14.39
C HIS A 890 -13.21 -49.42 -12.87
N LYS A 891 -12.88 -48.26 -12.29
CA LYS A 891 -13.00 -48.03 -10.84
C LYS A 891 -14.45 -47.66 -10.52
N ALA A 892 -15.00 -48.26 -9.48
CA ALA A 892 -16.26 -47.82 -8.90
C ALA A 892 -16.15 -47.66 -7.39
N GLN A 893 -16.79 -46.63 -6.85
CA GLN A 893 -16.94 -46.44 -5.41
C GLN A 893 -18.42 -46.48 -5.05
N PHE A 894 -18.72 -47.26 -4.02
CA PHE A 894 -20.06 -47.39 -3.46
C PHE A 894 -20.01 -46.91 -2.01
N ARG A 895 -20.86 -45.93 -1.69
CA ARG A 895 -21.15 -45.52 -0.31
C ARG A 895 -22.50 -46.07 0.06
N VAL A 896 -22.55 -47.02 0.98
CA VAL A 896 -23.79 -47.68 1.38
C VAL A 896 -24.22 -47.12 2.73
N TRP A 897 -25.41 -46.56 2.76
CA TRP A 897 -26.01 -45.93 3.93
C TRP A 897 -27.13 -46.84 4.45
N ASN A 898 -27.01 -47.22 5.71
CA ASN A 898 -28.05 -47.95 6.41
C ASN A 898 -29.04 -46.95 7.03
N TYR A 899 -30.29 -46.94 6.55
CA TYR A 899 -31.35 -46.14 7.14
C TYR A 899 -31.98 -46.92 8.31
N ASN A 900 -31.67 -46.52 9.54
CA ASN A 900 -32.29 -47.09 10.73
C ASN A 900 -32.87 -45.97 11.60
N GLU A 901 -34.19 -45.96 11.79
CA GLU A 901 -34.87 -45.02 12.70
C GLU A 901 -34.51 -45.30 14.18
N GLU A 902 -34.10 -46.53 14.51
CA GLU A 902 -33.60 -46.91 15.85
C GLU A 902 -32.06 -46.81 15.97
N ALA A 903 -31.33 -46.57 14.87
CA ALA A 903 -29.91 -46.22 14.92
C ALA A 903 -29.65 -44.82 14.37
N GLY A 904 -30.63 -43.92 14.50
CA GLY A 904 -30.26 -42.55 14.79
C GLY A 904 -29.47 -42.59 16.09
N PHE A 905 -28.17 -42.33 16.02
CA PHE A 905 -27.39 -42.08 17.23
C PHE A 905 -28.17 -41.02 18.02
N SER A 906 -28.66 -41.36 19.21
CA SER A 906 -29.27 -40.40 20.12
C SER A 906 -28.29 -40.20 21.26
N GLN A 907 -27.56 -39.10 21.24
CA GLN A 907 -26.70 -38.71 22.35
C GLN A 907 -27.49 -37.79 23.28
N VAL A 908 -27.55 -38.15 24.55
CA VAL A 908 -28.14 -37.29 25.59
C VAL A 908 -27.05 -36.32 26.05
N LEU A 909 -27.23 -35.03 25.77
CA LEU A 909 -26.33 -33.97 26.23
C LEU A 909 -26.78 -33.53 27.63
N HIS A 910 -25.86 -33.57 28.60
CA HIS A 910 -26.12 -33.20 29.99
C HIS A 910 -25.61 -31.80 30.25
N LEU A 911 -26.46 -30.81 29.96
CA LEU A 911 -26.15 -29.40 30.20
C LEU A 911 -26.30 -29.06 31.68
N ASP A 912 -25.27 -29.31 32.48
CA ASP A 912 -25.25 -28.90 33.88
C ASP A 912 -25.01 -27.40 33.99
N VAL A 913 -25.90 -26.70 34.69
CA VAL A 913 -25.73 -25.27 35.00
C VAL A 913 -25.12 -25.15 36.41
N PRO A 914 -23.89 -24.61 36.54
CA PRO A 914 -23.27 -24.42 37.85
C PRO A 914 -24.05 -23.40 38.68
N HIS A 915 -24.11 -23.60 40.00
CA HIS A 915 -24.84 -22.73 40.93
C HIS A 915 -24.30 -21.29 41.03
N SER A 916 -23.11 -21.01 40.47
CA SER A 916 -22.47 -19.70 40.47
C SER A 916 -22.84 -18.81 39.28
N ILE A 917 -23.80 -19.23 38.44
CA ILE A 917 -24.22 -18.45 37.26
C ILE A 917 -25.07 -17.24 37.66
N LEU A 918 -24.90 -16.12 36.96
CA LEU A 918 -25.77 -14.95 37.11
C LEU A 918 -27.11 -15.26 36.41
N PRO A 919 -28.27 -15.11 37.07
CA PRO A 919 -29.57 -15.44 36.49
C PRO A 919 -29.83 -14.66 35.18
N GLY A 920 -30.22 -15.35 34.11
CA GLY A 920 -30.50 -14.76 32.79
C GLY A 920 -29.28 -14.56 31.91
N THR A 921 -28.08 -14.96 32.37
CA THR A 921 -26.84 -14.95 31.56
C THR A 921 -26.59 -16.28 30.85
N GLU A 922 -27.33 -17.32 31.20
CA GLU A 922 -27.27 -18.62 30.57
C GLU A 922 -27.69 -18.54 29.09
N ARG A 923 -26.82 -19.07 28.22
CA ARG A 923 -27.08 -19.17 26.78
C ARG A 923 -26.58 -20.52 26.30
N GLY A 924 -27.46 -21.27 25.64
CA GLY A 924 -27.12 -22.51 24.95
C GLY A 924 -27.13 -22.28 23.45
N LEU A 925 -26.08 -22.72 22.76
CA LEU A 925 -26.00 -22.71 21.30
C LEU A 925 -25.94 -24.15 20.82
N LEU A 926 -27.00 -24.62 20.14
CA LEU A 926 -26.99 -25.91 19.45
C LEU A 926 -26.54 -25.69 18.01
N LEU A 927 -25.37 -26.22 17.67
CA LEU A 927 -24.83 -26.19 16.31
C LEU A 927 -25.00 -27.56 15.67
N LEU A 928 -25.81 -27.62 14.60
CA LEU A 928 -26.00 -28.79 13.77
C LEU A 928 -25.31 -28.53 12.43
N ALA A 929 -24.16 -29.17 12.22
CA ALA A 929 -23.36 -29.04 11.02
C ALA A 929 -23.24 -30.41 10.34
N GLY A 930 -23.53 -30.47 9.03
CA GLY A 930 -23.26 -31.63 8.19
C GLY A 930 -21.94 -31.42 7.42
N GLY A 931 -21.02 -32.38 7.46
CA GLY A 931 -19.69 -32.27 6.84
C GLY A 931 -18.63 -31.60 7.74
N LEU A 932 -17.49 -31.22 7.16
CA LEU A 932 -16.33 -30.58 7.84
C LEU A 932 -16.56 -29.09 8.20
N ALA A 933 -17.80 -28.68 8.49
CA ALA A 933 -18.10 -27.30 8.87
C ALA A 933 -17.74 -27.06 10.35
N ILE A 934 -16.71 -26.25 10.58
CA ILE A 934 -16.13 -26.00 11.90
C ILE A 934 -17.06 -25.08 12.73
N PRO A 935 -17.53 -25.49 13.93
CA PRO A 935 -18.49 -24.75 14.75
C PRO A 935 -18.00 -23.40 15.31
N SER A 936 -16.69 -23.15 15.40
CA SER A 936 -16.15 -21.89 15.96
C SER A 936 -16.39 -20.65 15.10
N TYR A 937 -16.78 -20.80 13.82
CA TYR A 937 -16.95 -19.68 12.88
C TYR A 937 -18.36 -19.55 12.28
N LEU A 938 -19.24 -20.54 12.48
CA LEU A 938 -20.66 -20.47 12.09
C LEU A 938 -21.44 -19.25 12.66
N PRO A 939 -21.14 -18.71 13.86
CA PRO A 939 -21.83 -17.52 14.39
C PRO A 939 -21.55 -16.22 13.61
N LEU A 940 -20.54 -16.19 12.73
CA LEU A 940 -20.29 -15.04 11.85
C LEU A 940 -21.23 -15.00 10.63
N TYR A 941 -21.87 -16.12 10.28
CA TYR A 941 -22.42 -16.29 8.92
C TYR A 941 -23.87 -16.75 8.81
N TYR A 942 -24.47 -17.41 9.81
CA TYR A 942 -25.91 -17.72 9.76
C TYR A 942 -26.73 -16.78 10.66
N PRO A 943 -27.72 -16.04 10.11
CA PRO A 943 -28.74 -15.43 10.96
C PRO A 943 -29.52 -16.59 11.58
N VAL A 944 -29.43 -16.75 12.91
CA VAL A 944 -30.31 -17.64 13.65
C VAL A 944 -31.74 -17.17 13.34
N ARG A 945 -32.46 -17.89 12.47
CA ARG A 945 -33.91 -17.70 12.32
C ARG A 945 -34.56 -18.18 13.62
N SER A 946 -34.69 -17.29 14.58
CA SER A 946 -35.57 -17.49 15.73
C SER A 946 -37.01 -17.44 15.23
N SER A 947 -37.63 -18.60 15.04
CA SER A 947 -39.07 -18.70 14.84
C SER A 947 -39.77 -18.43 16.18
N GLY A 948 -40.04 -17.15 16.47
CA GLY A 948 -40.85 -16.71 17.61
C GLY A 948 -41.11 -15.19 17.56
N PRO A 949 -42.33 -14.71 17.77
CA PRO A 949 -42.65 -13.29 17.64
C PRO A 949 -42.27 -12.55 18.93
N SER A 950 -41.08 -11.96 18.98
CA SER A 950 -40.74 -10.95 19.98
C SER A 950 -39.91 -9.83 19.37
N LEU A 951 -40.34 -8.60 19.66
CA LEU A 951 -39.77 -7.33 19.23
C LEU A 951 -38.23 -7.30 19.35
N GLY A 952 -37.60 -6.80 18.29
CA GLY A 952 -36.29 -6.12 18.31
C GLY A 952 -35.23 -6.72 19.22
N ALA A 953 -34.54 -7.77 18.75
CA ALA A 953 -33.31 -8.24 19.37
C ALA A 953 -32.16 -8.25 18.34
N PRO A 954 -30.92 -7.94 18.78
CA PRO A 954 -29.83 -7.42 17.96
C PRO A 954 -28.96 -8.53 17.37
N THR A 955 -28.15 -8.14 16.39
CA THR A 955 -27.03 -8.89 15.83
C THR A 955 -26.14 -9.51 16.92
N HIS A 956 -25.77 -10.78 16.74
CA HIS A 956 -25.20 -11.66 17.76
C HIS A 956 -23.83 -11.19 18.36
N PRO A 957 -23.54 -11.50 19.64
CA PRO A 957 -22.30 -11.11 20.34
C PRO A 957 -21.03 -11.85 19.92
N LEU A 958 -21.12 -12.89 19.07
CA LEU A 958 -19.95 -13.71 18.69
C LEU A 958 -19.16 -13.12 17.52
N ARG A 959 -19.63 -12.01 16.92
CA ARG A 959 -18.89 -11.25 15.89
C ARG A 959 -17.61 -10.59 16.42
N GLN A 960 -17.40 -10.55 17.74
CA GLN A 960 -16.28 -9.87 18.39
C GLN A 960 -15.28 -10.78 19.09
N LEU A 961 -15.47 -12.10 19.10
CA LEU A 961 -14.46 -13.00 19.68
C LEU A 961 -13.07 -12.82 19.04
N PRO A 962 -12.92 -12.53 17.72
CA PRO A 962 -11.60 -12.24 17.15
C PRO A 962 -10.99 -10.91 17.63
N ARG A 963 -11.81 -9.92 18.03
CA ARG A 963 -11.33 -8.57 18.40
C ARG A 963 -10.74 -8.53 19.81
N ALA A 964 -11.38 -9.16 20.79
CA ALA A 964 -10.87 -9.18 22.18
C ALA A 964 -9.66 -10.12 22.38
N LEU A 965 -9.43 -11.04 21.44
CA LEU A 965 -8.32 -11.99 21.50
C LEU A 965 -6.98 -11.29 21.18
N ALA A 966 -6.91 -10.43 20.15
CA ALA A 966 -5.65 -9.89 19.65
C ALA A 966 -4.81 -9.02 20.63
N GLU A 967 -5.40 -8.41 21.67
CA GLU A 967 -4.65 -7.60 22.68
C GLU A 967 -3.83 -8.43 23.66
N HIS A 968 -4.20 -9.70 23.85
CA HIS A 968 -3.63 -10.56 24.88
C HIS A 968 -3.37 -11.99 24.41
N THR A 969 -3.49 -12.27 23.11
CA THR A 969 -3.28 -13.62 22.58
C THR A 969 -1.85 -13.91 22.19
N SER A 970 -1.46 -15.16 22.41
CA SER A 970 -0.32 -15.77 21.75
C SER A 970 -0.45 -15.72 20.22
N LEU A 971 0.70 -15.70 19.56
CA LEU A 971 0.87 -15.85 18.12
C LEU A 971 0.13 -17.08 17.57
N SER A 972 0.05 -18.18 18.34
CA SER A 972 -0.71 -19.38 17.97
C SER A 972 -2.21 -19.12 17.80
N THR A 973 -2.79 -18.27 18.64
CA THR A 973 -4.21 -17.89 18.51
C THR A 973 -4.42 -17.03 17.28
N LEU A 974 -3.48 -16.14 16.98
CA LEU A 974 -3.55 -15.29 15.79
C LEU A 974 -3.41 -16.12 14.50
N VAL A 975 -2.51 -17.10 14.44
CA VAL A 975 -2.39 -18.05 13.31
C VAL A 975 -3.70 -18.83 13.12
N SER A 976 -4.32 -19.27 14.22
CA SER A 976 -5.61 -19.97 14.17
C SER A 976 -6.74 -19.11 13.59
N SER A 977 -6.66 -17.78 13.70
CA SER A 977 -7.68 -16.86 13.15
C SER A 977 -7.84 -16.93 11.62
N PHE A 978 -6.87 -17.52 10.91
CA PHE A 978 -6.88 -17.66 9.44
C PHE A 978 -7.53 -18.96 8.95
N ALA A 979 -7.88 -19.88 9.85
CA ALA A 979 -8.54 -21.15 9.51
C ALA A 979 -9.79 -21.04 8.60
N PRO A 980 -10.61 -19.97 8.64
CA PRO A 980 -11.76 -19.83 7.74
C PRO A 980 -11.43 -19.81 6.24
N ILE A 981 -10.16 -19.57 5.87
CA ILE A 981 -9.71 -19.62 4.47
C ILE A 981 -9.94 -21.01 3.88
N LEU A 982 -9.76 -22.06 4.69
CA LEU A 982 -10.00 -23.46 4.28
C LEU A 982 -11.47 -23.74 3.92
N LEU A 983 -12.42 -22.88 4.36
CA LEU A 983 -13.84 -23.03 4.02
C LEU A 983 -14.17 -22.43 2.63
N LEU A 984 -13.39 -21.46 2.14
CA LEU A 984 -13.60 -20.86 0.81
C LEU A 984 -13.35 -21.88 -0.32
N ASP A 985 -12.43 -22.83 -0.11
CA ASP A 985 -12.12 -23.89 -1.07
C ASP A 985 -13.18 -25.00 -1.10
N VAL A 986 -13.92 -25.17 -0.01
CA VAL A 986 -14.84 -26.30 0.19
C VAL A 986 -16.29 -25.96 -0.16
N ASP A 987 -16.72 -24.71 0.03
CA ASP A 987 -18.11 -24.30 -0.25
C ASP A 987 -18.20 -23.03 -1.13
N PRO A 988 -18.56 -23.18 -2.43
CA PRO A 988 -18.71 -22.04 -3.34
C PRO A 988 -19.92 -21.15 -3.02
N SER A 989 -20.83 -21.55 -2.13
CA SER A 989 -21.98 -20.72 -1.72
C SER A 989 -21.59 -19.55 -0.81
N LEU A 990 -20.38 -19.57 -0.23
CA LEU A 990 -19.83 -18.49 0.61
C LEU A 990 -19.31 -17.27 -0.18
N SER A 991 -19.51 -17.22 -1.51
CA SER A 991 -19.00 -16.15 -2.36
C SER A 991 -19.47 -14.75 -1.97
N GLU A 992 -20.68 -14.63 -1.40
CA GLU A 992 -21.26 -13.34 -0.96
C GLU A 992 -20.45 -12.69 0.16
N TYR A 993 -19.77 -13.50 0.98
CA TYR A 993 -19.06 -13.06 2.18
C TYR A 993 -17.54 -12.95 2.01
N LYS A 994 -17.04 -13.32 0.84
CA LYS A 994 -15.61 -13.38 0.53
C LYS A 994 -14.91 -12.04 0.79
N THR A 995 -15.56 -10.92 0.47
CA THR A 995 -14.96 -9.58 0.63
C THR A 995 -14.71 -9.18 2.08
N ASP A 996 -15.66 -9.49 2.97
CA ASP A 996 -15.53 -9.15 4.39
C ASP A 996 -14.50 -10.05 5.07
N LEU A 997 -14.42 -11.32 4.67
CA LEU A 997 -13.40 -12.24 5.17
C LEU A 997 -11.99 -11.80 4.77
N LEU A 998 -11.80 -11.41 3.51
CA LEU A 998 -10.51 -10.89 3.02
C LEU A 998 -10.08 -9.63 3.79
N LYS A 999 -11.00 -8.70 4.08
CA LYS A 999 -10.70 -7.54 4.93
C LYS A 999 -10.21 -7.94 6.32
N HIS A 1000 -10.83 -8.94 6.94
CA HIS A 1000 -10.42 -9.41 8.27
C HIS A 1000 -9.03 -10.07 8.24
N ILE A 1001 -8.75 -10.88 7.21
CA ILE A 1001 -7.44 -11.51 6.99
C ILE A 1001 -6.35 -10.43 6.85
N GLU A 1002 -6.61 -9.36 6.10
CA GLU A 1002 -5.69 -8.24 5.94
C GLU A 1002 -5.38 -7.52 7.26
N GLN A 1003 -6.39 -7.36 8.14
CA GLN A 1003 -6.19 -6.81 9.49
C GLN A 1003 -5.36 -7.75 10.36
N ASN A 1004 -5.64 -9.06 10.32
CA ASN A 1004 -4.91 -10.05 11.10
C ASN A 1004 -3.46 -10.18 10.63
N LEU A 1005 -3.18 -10.03 9.33
CA LEU A 1005 -1.81 -9.98 8.79
C LEU A 1005 -1.02 -8.79 9.33
N GLN A 1006 -1.64 -7.60 9.40
CA GLN A 1006 -1.01 -6.43 10.01
C GLN A 1006 -0.67 -6.68 11.49
N THR A 1007 -1.56 -7.36 12.23
CA THR A 1007 -1.29 -7.77 13.62
C THR A 1007 -0.18 -8.81 13.70
N LEU A 1008 -0.13 -9.76 12.76
CA LEU A 1008 0.86 -10.83 12.71
C LEU A 1008 2.29 -10.28 12.56
N PHE A 1009 2.47 -9.25 11.72
CA PHE A 1009 3.77 -8.60 11.53
C PHE A 1009 4.30 -7.86 12.77
N GLN A 1010 3.49 -7.71 13.83
CA GLN A 1010 3.97 -7.16 15.11
C GLN A 1010 4.78 -8.18 15.91
N TYR A 1011 4.49 -9.47 15.75
CA TYR A 1011 5.24 -10.58 16.34
C TYR A 1011 6.53 -10.90 15.58
N LYS A 1012 6.81 -10.19 14.48
CA LYS A 1012 8.04 -10.36 13.68
C LYS A 1012 9.22 -9.68 14.38
N LEU A 1013 10.30 -10.42 14.56
CA LEU A 1013 11.57 -9.86 14.98
C LEU A 1013 12.25 -9.16 13.79
N GLN A 1014 12.78 -7.95 14.03
CA GLN A 1014 13.41 -7.16 12.98
C GLN A 1014 14.77 -7.72 12.53
N ALA A 1015 15.50 -8.41 13.39
CA ALA A 1015 16.88 -8.84 13.13
C ALA A 1015 16.99 -10.02 12.14
N ASP A 1016 16.07 -10.99 12.19
CA ASP A 1016 16.21 -12.29 11.51
C ASP A 1016 14.93 -12.78 10.79
N PHE A 1017 13.88 -11.95 10.73
CA PHE A 1017 12.57 -12.28 10.14
C PHE A 1017 11.85 -13.47 10.80
N SER A 1018 12.28 -13.91 11.99
CA SER A 1018 11.58 -14.90 12.79
C SER A 1018 10.36 -14.31 13.49
N PHE A 1019 9.51 -15.18 14.04
CA PHE A 1019 8.32 -14.80 14.80
C PHE A 1019 8.35 -15.36 16.22
N GLY A 1020 7.78 -14.62 17.16
CA GLY A 1020 7.61 -15.08 18.54
C GLY A 1020 6.73 -14.15 19.36
N ASP A 1021 6.19 -14.66 20.46
CA ASP A 1021 5.30 -13.91 21.37
C ASP A 1021 6.01 -12.76 22.07
N HIS A 1022 7.33 -12.85 22.21
CA HIS A 1022 8.14 -11.83 22.83
C HIS A 1022 9.00 -11.12 21.78
N TYR A 1023 9.04 -9.79 21.83
CA TYR A 1023 9.77 -8.94 20.87
C TYR A 1023 11.28 -9.23 20.72
N ASN A 1024 11.86 -10.08 21.57
CA ASN A 1024 13.29 -10.42 21.59
C ASN A 1024 13.54 -11.94 21.75
N LYS A 1025 12.51 -12.78 21.61
CA LYS A 1025 12.66 -14.25 21.59
C LYS A 1025 11.92 -14.80 20.39
N SER A 1026 12.68 -15.39 19.47
CA SER A 1026 12.14 -16.13 18.35
C SER A 1026 11.63 -17.50 18.82
N SER A 1027 10.66 -18.06 18.10
CA SER A 1027 10.29 -19.47 18.21
C SER A 1027 10.30 -20.08 16.82
N LEU A 1028 11.07 -21.16 16.66
CA LEU A 1028 11.17 -21.85 15.37
C LEU A 1028 9.82 -22.48 15.00
N TRP A 1029 9.12 -23.04 15.99
CA TRP A 1029 7.76 -23.59 15.81
C TRP A 1029 6.81 -22.53 15.25
N MET A 1030 6.74 -21.36 15.87
CA MET A 1030 5.85 -20.29 15.40
C MET A 1030 6.26 -19.74 14.04
N THR A 1031 7.57 -19.65 13.79
CA THR A 1031 8.10 -19.22 12.49
C THR A 1031 7.70 -20.19 11.37
N LEU A 1032 7.72 -21.50 11.65
CA LEU A 1032 7.22 -22.54 10.74
C LEU A 1032 5.70 -22.44 10.51
N SER A 1033 4.93 -22.22 11.58
CA SER A 1033 3.46 -22.05 11.47
C SER A 1033 3.11 -20.82 10.63
N VAL A 1034 3.87 -19.72 10.74
CA VAL A 1034 3.68 -18.53 9.89
C VAL A 1034 4.07 -18.81 8.44
N LEU A 1035 5.14 -19.60 8.19
CA LEU A 1035 5.53 -19.98 6.84
C LEU A 1035 4.49 -20.87 6.16
N GLU A 1036 3.95 -21.86 6.88
CA GLU A 1036 2.84 -22.69 6.41
C GLU A 1036 1.61 -21.82 6.08
N LEU A 1037 1.23 -20.95 7.02
CA LEU A 1037 0.14 -20.01 6.83
C LEU A 1037 0.33 -19.14 5.58
N PHE A 1038 1.51 -18.57 5.37
CA PHE A 1038 1.78 -17.77 4.18
C PHE A 1038 1.68 -18.57 2.89
N THR A 1039 2.07 -19.85 2.94
CA THR A 1039 1.95 -20.75 1.78
C THR A 1039 0.48 -21.03 1.43
N ASP A 1040 -0.40 -21.10 2.41
CA ASP A 1040 -1.82 -21.36 2.20
C ASP A 1040 -2.60 -20.13 1.74
N ILE A 1041 -2.29 -18.94 2.28
CA ILE A 1041 -3.06 -17.73 2.02
C ILE A 1041 -2.59 -16.94 0.80
N GLN A 1042 -1.40 -17.21 0.25
CA GLN A 1042 -0.82 -16.47 -0.89
C GLN A 1042 -1.71 -16.49 -2.15
N SER A 1043 -2.61 -17.47 -2.27
CA SER A 1043 -3.60 -17.56 -3.36
C SER A 1043 -4.77 -16.57 -3.21
N TYR A 1044 -4.97 -16.02 -2.00
CA TYR A 1044 -6.08 -15.13 -1.64
C TYR A 1044 -5.64 -13.69 -1.36
N VAL A 1045 -4.48 -13.51 -0.72
CA VAL A 1045 -3.92 -12.20 -0.34
C VAL A 1045 -2.46 -12.14 -0.78
N GLY A 1046 -2.06 -11.02 -1.36
CA GLY A 1046 -0.66 -10.79 -1.72
C GLY A 1046 0.22 -10.68 -0.47
N ILE A 1047 1.27 -11.50 -0.40
CA ILE A 1047 2.28 -11.48 0.65
C ILE A 1047 3.60 -11.01 0.04
N ASP A 1048 4.36 -10.20 0.78
CA ASP A 1048 5.66 -9.73 0.31
C ASP A 1048 6.62 -10.91 0.05
N PRO A 1049 7.07 -11.14 -1.20
CA PRO A 1049 7.95 -12.27 -1.52
C PRO A 1049 9.30 -12.18 -0.80
N GLU A 1050 9.76 -10.97 -0.46
CA GLU A 1050 11.00 -10.76 0.31
C GLU A 1050 10.88 -11.35 1.72
N ILE A 1051 9.71 -11.22 2.35
CA ILE A 1051 9.46 -11.76 3.69
C ILE A 1051 9.37 -13.28 3.63
N TYR A 1052 8.60 -13.81 2.67
CA TYR A 1052 8.45 -15.25 2.49
C TYR A 1052 9.80 -15.95 2.26
N THR A 1053 10.62 -15.44 1.35
CA THR A 1053 11.95 -15.98 1.06
C THR A 1053 12.93 -15.82 2.22
N SER A 1054 12.83 -14.72 2.97
CA SER A 1054 13.66 -14.50 4.16
C SER A 1054 13.31 -15.47 5.29
N ILE A 1055 12.01 -15.73 5.54
CA ILE A 1055 11.57 -16.71 6.54
C ILE A 1055 12.05 -18.12 6.15
N LYS A 1056 11.87 -18.53 4.89
CA LYS A 1056 12.37 -19.82 4.36
C LYS A 1056 13.87 -19.98 4.63
N ARG A 1057 14.67 -18.95 4.32
CA ARG A 1057 16.13 -18.94 4.58
C ARG A 1057 16.46 -19.02 6.07
N THR A 1058 15.76 -18.27 6.91
CA THR A 1058 15.95 -18.30 8.36
C THR A 1058 15.67 -19.70 8.92
N VAL A 1059 14.57 -20.34 8.52
CA VAL A 1059 14.25 -21.73 8.91
C VAL A 1059 15.38 -22.68 8.47
N GLN A 1060 15.83 -22.59 7.21
CA GLN A 1060 16.91 -23.43 6.68
C GLN A 1060 18.24 -23.28 7.45
N ASN A 1061 18.53 -22.09 7.97
CA ASN A 1061 19.74 -21.83 8.76
C ASN A 1061 19.70 -22.46 10.17
N HIS A 1062 18.52 -22.86 10.66
CA HIS A 1062 18.37 -23.58 11.94
C HIS A 1062 18.54 -25.10 11.79
N GLN A 1063 18.80 -25.61 10.58
CA GLN A 1063 19.09 -27.03 10.38
C GLN A 1063 20.51 -27.36 10.85
N THR A 1064 20.63 -28.37 11.70
CA THR A 1064 21.91 -28.88 12.18
C THR A 1064 22.57 -29.84 11.18
N PRO A 1065 23.86 -30.19 11.34
CA PRO A 1065 24.55 -31.11 10.44
C PRO A 1065 23.96 -32.53 10.36
N ASP A 1066 23.33 -33.01 11.44
CA ASP A 1066 22.63 -34.30 11.51
C ASP A 1066 21.25 -34.29 10.82
N GLY A 1067 20.79 -33.11 10.37
CA GLY A 1067 19.56 -32.94 9.61
C GLY A 1067 18.34 -32.53 10.44
N SER A 1068 18.45 -32.51 11.78
CA SER A 1068 17.42 -32.01 12.68
C SER A 1068 17.28 -30.49 12.65
N PHE A 1069 16.14 -30.00 13.11
CA PHE A 1069 15.86 -28.58 13.33
C PHE A 1069 15.65 -28.36 14.82
N THR A 1070 16.49 -27.52 15.43
CA THR A 1070 16.49 -27.28 16.87
C THR A 1070 16.11 -25.84 17.19
N ASP A 1071 15.27 -25.62 18.21
CA ASP A 1071 14.98 -24.28 18.72
C ASP A 1071 16.01 -23.89 19.80
N PRO A 1072 16.74 -22.78 19.66
CA PRO A 1072 17.76 -22.38 20.63
C PRO A 1072 17.19 -22.09 22.04
N ASN A 1073 15.88 -21.88 22.18
CA ASN A 1073 15.24 -21.56 23.46
C ASN A 1073 14.76 -22.80 24.24
N VAL A 1074 14.71 -23.98 23.61
CA VAL A 1074 14.17 -25.20 24.21
C VAL A 1074 15.12 -26.37 23.92
N ALA A 1075 15.70 -26.96 24.96
CA ALA A 1075 16.52 -28.16 24.83
C ALA A 1075 15.71 -29.40 25.24
N ASP A 1076 15.03 -30.04 24.27
CA ASP A 1076 14.27 -31.28 24.47
C ASP A 1076 14.25 -32.11 23.17
N LEU A 1077 14.74 -33.35 23.25
CA LEU A 1077 14.86 -34.25 22.10
C LEU A 1077 13.50 -34.55 21.44
N TYR A 1078 12.41 -34.67 22.23
CA TYR A 1078 11.08 -34.88 21.65
C TYR A 1078 10.63 -33.66 20.85
N VAL A 1079 10.94 -32.46 21.35
CA VAL A 1079 10.62 -31.19 20.68
C VAL A 1079 11.43 -31.03 19.40
N ASP A 1080 12.71 -31.41 19.38
CA ASP A 1080 13.54 -31.34 18.17
C ASP A 1080 13.02 -32.28 17.07
N VAL A 1081 12.53 -33.48 17.44
CA VAL A 1081 11.90 -34.42 16.51
C VAL A 1081 10.57 -33.88 15.97
N GLU A 1082 9.74 -33.31 16.85
CA GLU A 1082 8.47 -32.66 16.48
C GLU A 1082 8.69 -31.47 15.53
N ILE A 1083 9.62 -30.58 15.85
CA ILE A 1083 9.98 -29.44 15.00
C ILE A 1083 10.54 -29.92 13.66
N THR A 1084 11.40 -30.95 13.65
CA THR A 1084 11.97 -31.49 12.41
C THR A 1084 10.89 -32.08 11.51
N ALA A 1085 9.95 -32.84 12.08
CA ALA A 1085 8.80 -33.37 11.34
C ALA A 1085 7.92 -32.24 10.78
N PHE A 1086 7.64 -31.22 11.59
CA PHE A 1086 6.86 -30.07 11.15
C PHE A 1086 7.58 -29.30 10.03
N ALA A 1087 8.86 -28.98 10.22
CA ALA A 1087 9.69 -28.30 9.22
C ALA A 1087 9.75 -29.05 7.89
N LEU A 1088 9.93 -30.39 7.93
CA LEU A 1088 9.89 -31.22 6.74
C LEU A 1088 8.55 -31.10 6.01
N SER A 1089 7.44 -31.16 6.76
CA SER A 1089 6.09 -31.08 6.19
C SER A 1089 5.81 -29.72 5.52
N VAL A 1090 6.27 -28.62 6.14
CA VAL A 1090 6.09 -27.24 5.64
C VAL A 1090 7.02 -26.98 4.46
N LEU A 1091 8.29 -27.36 4.52
CA LEU A 1091 9.24 -27.14 3.41
C LEU A 1091 8.84 -27.90 2.14
N VAL A 1092 8.24 -29.09 2.29
CA VAL A 1092 7.70 -29.85 1.15
C VAL A 1092 6.47 -29.15 0.56
N GLN A 1093 5.63 -28.51 1.37
CA GLN A 1093 4.46 -27.74 0.93
C GLN A 1093 4.84 -26.42 0.24
N VAL A 1094 5.83 -25.71 0.79
CA VAL A 1094 6.43 -24.50 0.21
C VAL A 1094 6.98 -24.76 -1.19
N GLY A 1095 7.48 -25.97 -1.44
CA GLY A 1095 8.05 -26.39 -2.72
C GLY A 1095 9.58 -26.22 -2.80
N VAL A 1096 10.16 -26.91 -3.78
CA VAL A 1096 11.61 -26.99 -4.03
C VAL A 1096 11.96 -26.09 -5.21
N ASP A 1097 12.73 -25.03 -4.95
CA ASP A 1097 13.12 -24.06 -5.97
C ASP A 1097 14.53 -24.33 -6.53
N ASN A 1098 15.40 -24.95 -5.73
CA ASN A 1098 16.82 -25.13 -6.03
C ASN A 1098 17.38 -26.44 -5.43
N ASP A 1099 18.62 -26.79 -5.81
CA ASP A 1099 19.31 -27.98 -5.30
C ASP A 1099 19.57 -27.92 -3.78
N TYR A 1100 19.68 -26.72 -3.22
CA TYR A 1100 19.88 -26.51 -1.78
C TYR A 1100 18.66 -26.95 -0.97
N ASP A 1101 17.45 -26.57 -1.42
CA ASP A 1101 16.17 -26.99 -0.82
C ASP A 1101 16.04 -28.52 -0.83
N THR A 1102 16.43 -29.16 -1.93
CA THR A 1102 16.45 -30.63 -2.06
C THR A 1102 17.38 -31.25 -1.01
N GLY A 1103 18.57 -30.67 -0.82
CA GLY A 1103 19.52 -31.11 0.20
C GLY A 1103 18.98 -30.96 1.63
N VAL A 1104 18.32 -29.85 1.96
CA VAL A 1104 17.71 -29.61 3.27
C VAL A 1104 16.62 -30.64 3.57
N ILE A 1105 15.70 -30.86 2.64
CA ILE A 1105 14.58 -31.82 2.77
C ILE A 1105 15.12 -33.25 2.90
N SER A 1106 16.11 -33.63 2.09
CA SER A 1106 16.71 -34.97 2.15
C SER A 1106 17.37 -35.26 3.49
N ARG A 1107 18.11 -34.29 4.07
CA ARG A 1107 18.72 -34.45 5.40
C ARG A 1107 17.67 -34.58 6.51
N ALA A 1108 16.64 -33.75 6.49
CA ALA A 1108 15.56 -33.81 7.48
C ALA A 1108 14.78 -35.13 7.42
N ARG A 1109 14.50 -35.62 6.21
CA ARG A 1109 13.89 -36.95 6.01
C ARG A 1109 14.79 -38.06 6.54
N THR A 1110 16.08 -38.01 6.22
CA THR A 1110 17.06 -39.02 6.69
C THR A 1110 17.13 -39.06 8.21
N TYR A 1111 17.04 -37.91 8.89
CA TYR A 1111 16.96 -37.83 10.34
C TYR A 1111 15.72 -38.54 10.91
N LEU A 1112 14.54 -38.29 10.35
CA LEU A 1112 13.29 -38.92 10.81
C LEU A 1112 13.18 -40.41 10.48
N GLU A 1113 13.94 -40.91 9.50
CA GLU A 1113 14.02 -42.33 9.14
C GLU A 1113 14.99 -43.12 10.04
N GLN A 1114 15.71 -42.47 10.97
CA GLN A 1114 16.65 -43.15 11.86
C GLN A 1114 15.96 -44.12 12.83
N GLN A 1115 16.59 -45.28 13.05
CA GLN A 1115 16.05 -46.34 13.91
C GLN A 1115 15.97 -45.96 15.40
N ASP A 1116 16.80 -45.03 15.89
CA ASP A 1116 16.79 -44.62 17.30
C ASP A 1116 15.49 -43.89 17.70
N LEU A 1117 14.80 -43.29 16.73
CA LEU A 1117 13.48 -42.65 16.91
C LEU A 1117 12.32 -43.67 16.97
N ALA A 1118 12.58 -44.95 16.68
CA ALA A 1118 11.56 -46.01 16.67
C ALA A 1118 11.02 -46.37 18.07
N ASN A 1119 11.65 -45.90 19.14
CA ASN A 1119 11.27 -46.11 20.55
C ASN A 1119 10.31 -45.05 21.11
N ILE A 1120 9.91 -44.05 20.33
CA ILE A 1120 8.98 -43.01 20.77
C ILE A 1120 7.57 -43.61 20.95
N SER A 1121 6.99 -43.41 22.14
CA SER A 1121 5.64 -43.89 22.50
C SER A 1121 4.62 -42.76 22.66
N ASP A 1122 5.01 -41.51 22.48
CA ASP A 1122 4.10 -40.37 22.57
C ASP A 1122 3.24 -40.28 21.31
N SER A 1123 1.93 -40.20 21.52
CA SER A 1123 0.96 -40.24 20.43
C SER A 1123 1.00 -38.98 19.56
N PHE A 1124 1.33 -37.81 20.14
CA PHE A 1124 1.47 -36.57 19.40
C PHE A 1124 2.72 -36.59 18.51
N THR A 1125 3.91 -36.91 19.06
CA THR A 1125 5.14 -37.02 18.26
C THR A 1125 5.02 -38.05 17.13
N LEU A 1126 4.42 -39.23 17.39
CA LEU A 1126 4.20 -40.25 16.36
C LEU A 1126 3.28 -39.75 15.25
N SER A 1127 2.25 -38.97 15.58
CA SER A 1127 1.29 -38.46 14.60
C SER A 1127 1.92 -37.47 13.62
N ILE A 1128 2.71 -36.51 14.11
CA ILE A 1128 3.34 -35.47 13.27
C ILE A 1128 4.47 -36.05 12.41
N VAL A 1129 5.25 -36.99 12.94
CA VAL A 1129 6.28 -37.70 12.16
C VAL A 1129 5.62 -38.55 11.06
N SER A 1130 4.57 -39.30 11.39
CA SER A 1130 3.82 -40.08 10.40
C SER A 1130 3.28 -39.19 9.28
N TYR A 1131 2.73 -38.02 9.61
CA TYR A 1131 2.24 -37.06 8.64
C TYR A 1131 3.35 -36.57 7.69
N ALA A 1132 4.50 -36.17 8.23
CA ALA A 1132 5.63 -35.70 7.45
C ALA A 1132 6.21 -36.80 6.53
N LEU A 1133 6.32 -38.03 7.02
CA LEU A 1133 6.81 -39.19 6.26
C LEU A 1133 5.83 -39.60 5.14
N VAL A 1134 4.51 -39.51 5.39
CA VAL A 1134 3.49 -39.74 4.36
C VAL A 1134 3.60 -38.70 3.24
N ARG A 1135 3.73 -37.42 3.59
CA ARG A 1135 3.88 -36.33 2.61
C ARG A 1135 5.13 -36.47 1.74
N THR A 1136 6.20 -37.04 2.28
CA THR A 1136 7.46 -37.28 1.55
C THR A 1136 7.52 -38.64 0.85
N ASN A 1137 6.48 -39.47 0.96
CA ASN A 1137 6.43 -40.83 0.43
C ASN A 1137 7.63 -41.68 0.90
N SER A 1138 7.81 -41.76 2.22
CA SER A 1138 8.83 -42.60 2.85
C SER A 1138 8.48 -44.09 2.84
N GLN A 1139 9.51 -44.93 2.70
CA GLN A 1139 9.35 -46.39 2.74
C GLN A 1139 9.06 -46.90 4.15
N VAL A 1140 9.33 -46.10 5.19
CA VAL A 1140 9.14 -46.47 6.61
C VAL A 1140 7.72 -46.13 7.10
N VAL A 1141 6.88 -45.48 6.28
CA VAL A 1141 5.55 -44.99 6.66
C VAL A 1141 4.64 -46.07 7.24
N GLU A 1142 4.65 -47.28 6.68
CA GLU A 1142 3.78 -48.37 7.14
C GLU A 1142 4.09 -48.79 8.58
N GLU A 1143 5.36 -48.78 8.98
CA GLU A 1143 5.77 -49.11 10.35
C GLU A 1143 5.23 -48.07 11.34
N TRP A 1144 5.40 -46.78 11.03
CA TRP A 1144 4.96 -45.67 11.88
C TRP A 1144 3.43 -45.62 12.02
N LEU A 1145 2.69 -45.79 10.92
CA LEU A 1145 1.22 -45.84 10.95
C LEU A 1145 0.70 -47.04 11.76
N SER A 1146 1.40 -48.19 11.72
CA SER A 1146 1.02 -49.35 12.53
C SER A 1146 1.14 -49.08 14.03
N LYS A 1147 2.19 -48.36 14.46
CA LYS A 1147 2.40 -47.95 15.85
C LYS A 1147 1.37 -46.92 16.30
N LEU A 1148 1.07 -45.94 15.45
CA LEU A 1148 0.05 -44.93 15.73
C LEU A 1148 -1.34 -45.57 15.88
N ASN A 1149 -1.69 -46.52 15.01
CA ASN A 1149 -2.95 -47.27 15.13
C ASN A 1149 -3.01 -48.13 16.41
N ALA A 1150 -1.89 -48.62 16.90
CA ALA A 1150 -1.86 -49.37 18.17
C ALA A 1150 -2.16 -48.49 19.40
N LEU A 1151 -2.00 -47.17 19.28
CA LEU A 1151 -2.26 -46.18 20.34
C LEU A 1151 -3.65 -45.52 20.25
N SER A 1152 -4.48 -45.88 19.28
CA SER A 1152 -5.84 -45.32 19.15
C SER A 1152 -6.75 -45.84 20.27
N VAL A 1153 -7.54 -44.96 20.88
CA VAL A 1153 -8.59 -45.33 21.83
C VAL A 1153 -9.88 -45.62 21.06
N ASN A 1154 -10.54 -46.74 21.35
CA ASN A 1154 -11.76 -47.21 20.66
C ASN A 1154 -12.90 -47.47 21.67
N GLU A 1155 -13.18 -46.53 22.56
CA GLU A 1155 -14.40 -46.60 23.37
C GLU A 1155 -15.55 -45.90 22.63
N GLU A 1156 -16.58 -46.67 22.28
CA GLU A 1156 -17.95 -46.23 21.93
C GLU A 1156 -18.11 -45.03 20.97
N GLY A 1157 -17.22 -44.87 19.99
CA GLY A 1157 -17.40 -43.92 18.88
C GLY A 1157 -16.42 -42.75 18.83
N ASP A 1158 -15.59 -42.58 19.85
CA ASP A 1158 -14.52 -41.58 19.87
C ASP A 1158 -13.20 -42.21 19.36
N PHE A 1159 -12.98 -42.19 18.04
CA PHE A 1159 -11.66 -42.51 17.47
C PHE A 1159 -10.71 -41.34 17.72
N GLY A 1160 -9.70 -41.55 18.56
CA GLY A 1160 -8.71 -40.51 18.87
C GLY A 1160 -7.45 -41.05 19.54
N TRP A 1161 -6.45 -40.19 19.64
CA TRP A 1161 -5.21 -40.45 20.35
C TRP A 1161 -5.13 -39.56 21.58
N GLN A 1162 -5.12 -40.14 22.77
CA GLN A 1162 -4.89 -39.39 24.01
C GLN A 1162 -3.40 -39.16 24.22
N ARG A 1163 -3.03 -38.01 24.77
CA ARG A 1163 -1.65 -37.75 25.21
C ARG A 1163 -1.42 -38.60 26.45
N GLY A 1164 -0.44 -39.49 26.43
CA GLY A 1164 -0.20 -40.42 27.52
C GLY A 1164 0.28 -39.67 28.77
N ASP A 1165 -0.62 -39.43 29.73
CA ASP A 1165 -0.21 -39.04 31.07
C ASP A 1165 0.54 -40.23 31.68
N GLY A 1166 1.83 -40.02 31.98
CA GLY A 1166 2.69 -41.04 32.56
C GLY A 1166 2.03 -41.66 33.80
N GLY A 1167 1.68 -42.93 33.69
CA GLY A 1167 1.05 -43.70 34.76
C GLY A 1167 1.91 -43.72 36.02
N GLY A 1168 1.40 -43.10 37.08
CA GLY A 1168 1.90 -43.20 38.44
C GLY A 1168 0.78 -42.89 39.42
N GLY A 1169 0.07 -43.93 39.86
CA GLY A 1169 -0.99 -43.80 40.87
C GLY A 1169 -0.47 -43.15 42.15
N GLY A 1170 -1.12 -42.07 42.57
CA GLY A 1170 -0.87 -41.39 43.84
C GLY A 1170 -1.52 -40.02 43.83
N GLY A 1171 -2.65 -39.87 44.54
CA GLY A 1171 -3.33 -38.60 44.70
C GLY A 1171 -2.37 -37.51 45.19
N GLY A 1172 -2.22 -36.47 44.40
CA GLY A 1172 -1.41 -35.31 44.71
C GLY A 1172 -1.60 -34.27 43.61
N VAL A 1173 -2.11 -33.11 43.99
CA VAL A 1173 -2.24 -31.92 43.15
C VAL A 1173 -0.90 -31.63 42.48
N VAL A 1174 -0.83 -31.80 41.16
CA VAL A 1174 0.30 -31.34 40.34
C VAL A 1174 -0.27 -30.33 39.34
N GLY A 1175 0.23 -29.10 39.44
CA GLY A 1175 -0.26 -27.96 38.68
C GLY A 1175 -0.22 -28.18 37.17
N GLU A 1176 -1.27 -27.69 36.53
CA GLU A 1176 -1.42 -27.46 35.10
C GLU A 1176 -0.08 -26.95 34.51
N ARG A 1177 0.61 -27.80 33.75
CA ARG A 1177 1.59 -27.32 32.76
C ARG A 1177 0.77 -26.52 31.76
N GLY A 1178 0.98 -25.20 31.77
CA GLY A 1178 0.18 -24.22 31.05
C GLY A 1178 -0.22 -24.66 29.65
N GLU A 1179 -1.52 -24.71 29.43
CA GLU A 1179 -2.14 -24.61 28.11
C GLU A 1179 -1.73 -23.26 27.50
N GLY A 1180 -0.75 -23.34 26.63
CA GLY A 1180 -0.08 -22.22 25.98
C GLY A 1180 0.98 -22.79 25.05
N ARG A 1181 0.57 -23.69 24.16
CA ARG A 1181 1.34 -24.17 23.02
C ARG A 1181 0.45 -24.09 21.79
#